data_AF-A0A518APG3-F1
#
_entry.id   AF-A0A518APG3-F1
#
_cell.length_a   1.000
_cell.length_b   1.000
_cell.length_c   1.000
_cell.angle_alpha   90.00
_cell.angle_beta   90.00
_cell.angle_gamma   90.00
#
_symmetry.space_group_name_H-M   'P 1'
#
loop_
_entity.id
_entity.type
_entity.pdbx_description
1 polymer ?
#
loop_
_entity_poly.entity_id
_entity_poly.type
_entity_poly.pdbx_seq_one_letter_code
_entity_poly.pdbx_strand_id
1 'polypeptide(L)'
;MSSFVESLIYERCVLIGALLLVGYSTIPSTVVAAENQPHAAADGTDSSAKQYPPIQSLNPPEKDFFAKQLSYQGLPIKSSQQVVDEALHEAYDRLDAMLQHLPTTAKRLVATRVELHIIGRNEVTTDLPECRHDKGRPLQEYNGLTRDQRTRGMGGRLVSCGEENLLRLRQDRYRGSDICVHEFAHAIRNFGMTRPQRALFDAQYKRSLAAGRWNKSYAGSNTDEFFAELSMWYFGTHGSLGMQGEKPADGPEGLKAYDPEAYSLFDAFYSGELEATAAPATKETKRIYLSGVDAASAVPWNFLCTTGRRSGEWTTIPVPSLWDVQGFGTIHYGHDRPSQLREQGLYRHRFVSPDRSNNQRIFLVFGGSMTDTQATLNSHSVGPVHRGAFYEFRYEVTDLLQDQQPNLLEVQVSKESEDPSVNEAERRADYWVFGGIFRPVWLESVPAEFIESVAIDAKADGTIRAEASINCLKATTATVIEMEVVDPAGHTVAKSRSDIPDVADTSRVAALSAEVKEVRTWTAETPTLYTVRFRLLAGERVLHTTTERVGFRTIEVRPGEGIFVNGHRVTLKGINRHSFRPESGRSLSRAQNREDAELLKQMNLNAVRMSHYPPDPSFLEAADELGLYVIDELSGWQAHYSTEAGRPLVREMVVRDRNHPSILFWSNGNEGGWNSELDDDFARWDLQDRPLLHTFPGFHRGRTVFRGVNTRHYPTYDQLVQSLAGDDLVMPTEYLHGLYDGGHGAGLRDFWNAITSSPVGAGGFLWVLADEGVARSNEQGNQYIDVATNLAPDGIVGPHHEREASYYTAQRIFAPVQFDATLPSPFTGELPLRNAYDFLNLNELEFHWQLLQFPEPTFTATQPNVIATGQAKSPNIAAGESGTLQLPVASYDDIDALAVSAIDPHGMEVGRWVWALRDLRPELPEADATENASILISGDVKLAVDSHPGTIRTIHIGDHTIPLTNGPRLAIGQATQQPTTSSSLTAVEWSAASKGWFRLKYEFDAEGPATFAGVTFDLPADQVRSSRWLGVGPYRVWQNRLEGGTLGVWHLDANDTITGWRDWQYPEFRGFYAGGRWMTLELNDGHRITIVPEDPDLYVQRLSPSLPPRSLQADTEVELPDGDLSLLHVIPAIGTKFNAAPKLGPQSQPAQLQGTYSGTVWFHFE
;
A
#
# COMPACT_ATOMS: atom_id res chain seq x y z
N MET A 1 36.83 45.01 18.38
CA MET A 1 35.70 45.38 17.50
C MET A 1 34.63 44.33 17.76
N SER A 2 33.54 44.61 18.48
CA SER A 2 32.56 45.71 18.32
C SER A 2 31.92 45.62 16.92
N SER A 3 30.66 45.23 16.72
CA SER A 3 29.41 45.28 17.51
C SER A 3 28.73 46.66 17.57
N PHE A 4 27.39 46.61 17.63
CA PHE A 4 26.35 47.67 17.67
C PHE A 4 25.75 48.22 16.37
N VAL A 5 24.41 48.41 16.46
CA VAL A 5 23.45 49.38 15.86
C VAL A 5 22.12 48.61 15.64
N GLU A 6 21.09 48.72 16.51
CA GLU A 6 20.06 49.78 16.65
C GLU A 6 19.01 49.81 15.50
N SER A 7 17.71 50.14 15.68
CA SER A 7 16.80 50.27 16.85
C SER A 7 15.32 50.56 16.41
N LEU A 8 14.41 50.78 17.39
CA LEU A 8 13.03 51.36 17.29
C LEU A 8 11.91 50.42 16.73
N ILE A 9 10.63 50.50 17.13
CA ILE A 9 9.76 51.59 17.66
C ILE A 9 8.85 51.12 18.85
N TYR A 10 8.66 51.99 19.88
CA TYR A 10 7.53 52.17 20.85
C TYR A 10 6.58 50.99 21.23
N GLU A 11 6.06 50.80 22.45
CA GLU A 11 6.15 51.34 23.84
C GLU A 11 5.32 50.36 24.74
N ARG A 12 5.13 50.31 26.07
CA ARG A 12 5.34 51.06 27.35
C ARG A 12 5.29 49.98 28.48
N CYS A 13 5.60 50.13 29.79
CA CYS A 13 6.06 51.23 30.66
C CYS A 13 6.70 50.65 31.96
N VAL A 14 7.69 51.35 32.54
CA VAL A 14 7.84 51.79 33.96
C VAL A 14 7.38 50.89 35.14
N LEU A 15 8.07 50.70 36.29
CA LEU A 15 9.44 50.82 36.89
C LEU A 15 9.31 50.17 38.32
N ILE A 16 10.28 49.95 39.25
CA ILE A 16 11.74 50.18 39.43
C ILE A 16 12.31 49.14 40.45
N GLY A 17 13.64 48.97 40.57
CA GLY A 17 14.30 48.42 41.79
C GLY A 17 15.37 47.33 41.54
N ALA A 18 16.60 47.51 42.05
CA ALA A 18 17.76 46.64 41.73
C ALA A 18 18.86 46.63 42.82
N LEU A 19 19.93 45.83 42.61
CA LEU A 19 21.25 45.80 43.31
C LEU A 19 21.23 45.10 44.71
N LEU A 20 22.27 44.46 45.30
CA LEU A 20 23.55 43.73 45.01
C LEU A 20 23.92 42.99 46.36
N LEU A 21 24.79 41.98 46.55
CA LEU A 21 25.71 41.13 45.75
C LEU A 21 26.08 39.81 46.52
N VAL A 22 26.66 38.84 45.79
CA VAL A 22 27.63 37.74 46.15
C VAL A 22 27.91 37.35 47.63
N GLY A 23 27.94 36.02 47.90
CA GLY A 23 28.71 35.42 49.00
C GLY A 23 28.48 33.90 49.23
N TYR A 24 29.37 33.02 48.76
CA TYR A 24 29.33 31.56 49.03
C TYR A 24 30.01 31.19 50.36
N SER A 25 29.50 30.17 51.08
CA SER A 25 30.17 28.85 51.21
C SER A 25 29.57 27.90 52.26
N THR A 26 29.79 26.60 52.01
CA THR A 26 29.72 25.42 52.90
C THR A 26 28.40 24.94 53.54
N ILE A 27 28.37 23.62 53.73
CA ILE A 27 27.29 22.69 54.15
C ILE A 27 27.94 21.83 55.26
N PRO A 28 27.30 21.50 56.41
CA PRO A 28 26.38 20.35 56.43
C PRO A 28 25.25 20.25 57.50
N SER A 29 24.36 19.30 57.21
CA SER A 29 23.66 18.35 58.10
C SER A 29 22.49 18.79 59.02
N THR A 30 21.31 18.23 58.67
CA THR A 30 20.31 17.54 59.52
C THR A 30 19.34 18.28 60.46
N VAL A 31 18.04 17.94 60.31
CA VAL A 31 16.94 17.93 61.32
C VAL A 31 16.45 19.34 61.74
N VAL A 32 15.15 19.67 61.77
CA VAL A 32 14.01 19.06 62.51
C VAL A 32 12.79 18.75 61.62
N ALA A 33 11.96 17.80 62.06
CA ALA A 33 10.73 17.36 61.40
C ALA A 33 9.46 17.70 62.20
N ALA A 34 8.30 17.55 61.56
CA ALA A 34 7.00 17.35 62.22
C ALA A 34 6.17 16.34 61.40
N GLU A 35 6.13 15.10 61.89
CA GLU A 35 4.92 14.33 62.25
C GLU A 35 3.63 14.64 61.45
N ASN A 36 2.90 13.71 60.80
CA ASN A 36 2.92 12.23 60.72
C ASN A 36 2.98 11.43 62.03
N GLN A 37 1.81 10.93 62.49
CA GLN A 37 1.56 9.61 63.11
C GLN A 37 0.04 9.52 63.51
N PRO A 38 -0.55 8.34 63.74
CA PRO A 38 -0.64 7.22 62.79
C PRO A 38 -2.04 6.55 62.81
N HIS A 39 -2.23 5.46 62.06
CA HIS A 39 -2.98 4.31 62.57
C HIS A 39 -2.26 3.01 62.17
N ALA A 40 -2.39 1.97 62.98
CA ALA A 40 -1.47 0.83 63.00
C ALA A 40 -1.88 -0.34 62.08
N ALA A 41 -0.89 -1.18 61.75
CA ALA A 41 -1.04 -2.37 60.92
C ALA A 41 -1.61 -3.58 61.68
N ALA A 42 -1.97 -4.61 60.91
CA ALA A 42 -2.02 -6.00 61.35
C ALA A 42 -1.10 -6.83 60.43
N ASP A 43 -0.38 -7.80 60.97
CA ASP A 43 0.74 -8.47 60.28
C ASP A 43 0.31 -9.50 59.22
N GLY A 44 1.06 -9.59 58.11
CA GLY A 44 0.91 -10.67 57.13
C GLY A 44 1.71 -10.51 55.83
N THR A 45 2.77 -11.31 55.69
CA THR A 45 3.42 -11.74 54.42
C THR A 45 3.85 -10.70 53.36
N ASP A 46 5.17 -10.56 53.25
CA ASP A 46 5.98 -10.53 52.01
C ASP A 46 5.57 -9.58 50.86
N SER A 47 6.27 -8.44 50.75
CA SER A 47 6.12 -7.48 49.65
C SER A 47 7.26 -7.62 48.62
N SER A 48 7.12 -8.57 47.70
CA SER A 48 7.90 -8.53 46.46
C SER A 48 7.53 -7.27 45.66
N ALA A 49 8.48 -6.38 45.39
CA ALA A 49 8.23 -5.22 44.53
C ALA A 49 7.88 -5.71 43.11
N LYS A 50 6.76 -5.26 42.56
CA LYS A 50 6.26 -5.71 41.26
C LYS A 50 7.29 -5.37 40.17
N GLN A 51 7.87 -6.41 39.55
CA GLN A 51 8.95 -6.24 38.58
C GLN A 51 8.37 -6.04 37.17
N TYR A 52 8.34 -4.79 36.72
CA TYR A 52 7.97 -4.44 35.35
C TYR A 52 9.06 -4.89 34.35
N PRO A 53 8.68 -5.20 33.09
CA PRO A 53 9.66 -5.26 32.01
C PRO A 53 10.33 -3.88 31.81
N PRO A 54 11.53 -3.81 31.22
CA PRO A 54 12.21 -2.54 31.01
C PRO A 54 11.46 -1.66 30.01
N ILE A 55 11.30 -0.37 30.34
CA ILE A 55 10.83 0.63 29.39
C ILE A 55 11.90 0.80 28.31
N GLN A 56 11.51 0.54 27.07
CA GLN A 56 12.34 0.70 25.87
C GLN A 56 12.28 2.16 25.43
N SER A 57 13.43 2.75 25.09
CA SER A 57 13.48 4.05 24.39
C SER A 57 13.44 3.80 22.88
N LEU A 58 12.59 4.54 22.18
CA LEU A 58 12.44 4.53 20.73
C LEU A 58 13.18 5.75 20.17
N ASN A 59 14.26 5.51 19.41
CA ASN A 59 15.10 6.55 18.83
C ASN A 59 15.51 6.16 17.39
N PRO A 60 15.03 6.86 16.34
CA PRO A 60 14.10 7.99 16.39
C PRO A 60 12.72 7.60 16.97
N PRO A 61 11.96 8.55 17.54
CA PRO A 61 10.60 8.30 18.03
C PRO A 61 9.65 7.80 16.93
N GLU A 62 8.81 6.81 17.23
CA GLU A 62 7.81 6.31 16.28
C GLU A 62 6.77 7.40 15.98
N LYS A 63 6.50 7.65 14.69
CA LYS A 63 5.54 8.67 14.19
C LYS A 63 5.82 10.10 14.73
N ASP A 64 7.10 10.40 14.95
CA ASP A 64 7.61 11.66 15.51
C ASP A 64 7.08 11.99 16.93
N PHE A 65 6.51 11.00 17.63
CA PHE A 65 5.85 11.24 18.92
C PHE A 65 6.25 10.20 19.97
N PHE A 66 6.12 8.90 19.69
CA PHE A 66 6.33 7.86 20.70
C PHE A 66 7.82 7.57 20.89
N ALA A 67 8.38 8.09 21.99
CA ALA A 67 9.80 7.93 22.35
C ALA A 67 10.05 6.86 23.42
N LYS A 68 8.98 6.31 24.02
CA LYS A 68 9.05 5.25 25.04
C LYS A 68 8.00 4.18 24.79
N GLN A 69 8.35 2.93 25.10
CA GLN A 69 7.46 1.78 25.03
C GLN A 69 7.68 0.82 26.21
N LEU A 70 6.60 0.38 26.83
CA LEU A 70 6.53 -0.76 27.76
C LEU A 70 5.62 -1.83 27.12
N SER A 71 5.77 -3.12 27.46
CA SER A 71 4.93 -4.17 26.88
C SER A 71 4.24 -5.02 27.94
N TYR A 72 2.90 -5.13 27.84
CA TYR A 72 2.08 -6.01 28.66
C TYR A 72 1.67 -7.26 27.85
N GLN A 73 2.25 -8.42 28.13
CA GLN A 73 1.99 -9.68 27.40
C GLN A 73 2.07 -9.58 25.85
N GLY A 74 2.84 -8.62 25.31
CA GLY A 74 2.93 -8.33 23.87
C GLY A 74 2.07 -7.16 23.39
N LEU A 75 1.19 -6.59 24.21
CA LEU A 75 0.49 -5.34 23.94
C LEU A 75 1.45 -4.15 24.17
N PRO A 76 1.62 -3.23 23.20
CA PRO A 76 2.39 -2.01 23.41
C PRO A 76 1.67 -1.01 24.32
N ILE A 77 2.40 -0.48 25.29
CA ILE A 77 2.06 0.75 26.03
C ILE A 77 3.08 1.81 25.60
N LYS A 78 2.67 2.76 24.77
CA LYS A 78 3.55 3.78 24.16
C LYS A 78 3.29 5.17 24.73
N SER A 79 4.32 6.01 24.78
CA SER A 79 4.20 7.41 25.20
C SER A 79 5.23 8.31 24.52
N SER A 80 5.00 9.62 24.58
CA SER A 80 6.04 10.59 24.28
C SER A 80 7.19 10.58 25.29
N GLN A 81 8.22 11.38 25.01
CA GLN A 81 9.35 11.61 25.92
C GLN A 81 8.97 12.48 27.14
N GLN A 82 7.82 13.17 27.11
CA GLN A 82 7.38 14.09 28.18
C GLN A 82 6.65 13.39 29.33
N VAL A 83 6.02 12.25 29.05
CA VAL A 83 5.34 11.40 30.04
C VAL A 83 6.37 10.81 31.00
N VAL A 84 6.06 10.75 32.31
CA VAL A 84 6.95 10.11 33.31
C VAL A 84 6.86 8.57 33.29
N ASP A 85 7.88 7.86 33.77
CA ASP A 85 7.93 6.39 33.71
C ASP A 85 6.87 5.73 34.61
N GLU A 86 6.53 6.37 35.73
CA GLU A 86 5.48 5.95 36.65
C GLU A 86 4.11 5.84 35.95
N ALA A 87 3.83 6.64 34.93
CA ALA A 87 2.57 6.55 34.18
C ALA A 87 2.50 5.28 33.31
N LEU A 88 3.63 4.81 32.76
CA LEU A 88 3.67 3.56 31.99
C LEU A 88 3.48 2.36 32.93
N HIS A 89 4.04 2.42 34.14
CA HIS A 89 3.82 1.40 35.17
C HIS A 89 2.36 1.38 35.68
N GLU A 90 1.75 2.55 35.93
CA GLU A 90 0.34 2.65 36.34
C GLU A 90 -0.61 2.12 35.24
N ALA A 91 -0.30 2.40 33.96
CA ALA A 91 -1.01 1.84 32.81
C ALA A 91 -0.81 0.32 32.66
N TYR A 92 0.41 -0.18 32.88
CA TYR A 92 0.70 -1.62 32.94
C TYR A 92 -0.14 -2.30 34.03
N ASP A 93 -0.30 -1.68 35.19
CA ASP A 93 -1.11 -2.21 36.29
C ASP A 93 -2.62 -2.20 36.00
N ARG A 94 -3.12 -1.28 35.15
CA ARG A 94 -4.50 -1.37 34.63
C ARG A 94 -4.66 -2.56 33.70
N LEU A 95 -3.76 -2.71 32.73
CA LEU A 95 -3.79 -3.86 31.83
C LEU A 95 -3.65 -5.18 32.60
N ASP A 96 -2.82 -5.21 33.64
CA ASP A 96 -2.65 -6.39 34.48
C ASP A 96 -3.93 -6.74 35.26
N ALA A 97 -4.53 -5.76 35.95
CA ALA A 97 -5.81 -5.98 36.63
C ALA A 97 -6.90 -6.48 35.66
N MET A 98 -6.95 -5.93 34.44
CA MET A 98 -7.95 -6.27 33.42
C MET A 98 -7.68 -7.57 32.64
N LEU A 99 -6.43 -8.05 32.55
CA LEU A 99 -6.04 -9.13 31.62
C LEU A 99 -5.29 -10.32 32.25
N GLN A 100 -4.85 -10.26 33.51
CA GLN A 100 -4.04 -11.33 34.14
C GLN A 100 -4.70 -12.73 34.13
N HIS A 101 -6.03 -12.79 34.07
CA HIS A 101 -6.80 -14.05 33.99
C HIS A 101 -7.48 -14.26 32.62
N LEU A 102 -7.14 -13.43 31.62
CA LEU A 102 -7.73 -13.43 30.28
C LEU A 102 -6.68 -13.62 29.16
N PRO A 103 -5.81 -14.67 29.23
CA PRO A 103 -4.68 -14.84 28.32
C PRO A 103 -5.10 -15.10 26.86
N THR A 104 -6.30 -15.61 26.60
CA THR A 104 -6.79 -15.80 25.22
C THR A 104 -7.27 -14.48 24.63
N THR A 105 -7.97 -13.68 25.44
CA THR A 105 -8.42 -12.33 25.10
C THR A 105 -7.23 -11.38 24.88
N ALA A 106 -6.21 -11.42 25.75
CA ALA A 106 -4.95 -10.70 25.55
C ALA A 106 -4.28 -11.06 24.21
N LYS A 107 -4.19 -12.35 23.87
CA LYS A 107 -3.68 -12.80 22.56
C LYS A 107 -4.51 -12.31 21.37
N ARG A 108 -5.84 -12.24 21.50
CA ARG A 108 -6.70 -11.65 20.44
C ARG A 108 -6.42 -10.15 20.29
N LEU A 109 -6.31 -9.40 21.38
CA LEU A 109 -5.97 -7.97 21.36
C LEU A 109 -4.64 -7.72 20.62
N VAL A 110 -3.58 -8.49 20.94
CA VAL A 110 -2.29 -8.45 20.23
C VAL A 110 -2.46 -8.77 18.74
N ALA A 111 -3.14 -9.87 18.40
CA ALA A 111 -3.37 -10.27 17.00
C ALA A 111 -4.18 -9.23 16.21
N THR A 112 -5.08 -8.48 16.86
CA THR A 112 -5.83 -7.37 16.25
C THR A 112 -5.08 -6.03 16.22
N ARG A 113 -3.82 -5.99 16.68
CA ARG A 113 -2.98 -4.77 16.81
C ARG A 113 -3.63 -3.69 17.69
N VAL A 114 -3.98 -4.07 18.92
CA VAL A 114 -4.37 -3.11 19.97
C VAL A 114 -3.13 -2.58 20.68
N GLU A 115 -3.05 -1.25 20.81
CA GLU A 115 -1.98 -0.52 21.50
C GLU A 115 -2.62 0.45 22.53
N LEU A 116 -1.89 0.78 23.59
CA LEU A 116 -2.31 1.77 24.60
C LEU A 116 -1.34 2.96 24.60
N HIS A 117 -1.86 4.16 24.37
CA HIS A 117 -1.10 5.40 24.23
C HIS A 117 -1.33 6.32 25.44
N ILE A 118 -0.24 6.84 26.02
CA ILE A 118 -0.33 7.82 27.12
C ILE A 118 -0.04 9.22 26.58
N ILE A 119 -1.01 10.12 26.77
CA ILE A 119 -0.90 11.55 26.46
C ILE A 119 -0.36 12.27 27.69
N GLY A 120 0.75 13.02 27.56
CA GLY A 120 1.32 13.79 28.64
C GLY A 120 0.39 14.88 29.18
N ARG A 121 0.60 15.27 30.44
CA ARG A 121 -0.19 16.30 31.15
C ARG A 121 -0.16 17.71 30.52
N ASN A 122 0.81 17.95 29.64
CA ASN A 122 1.00 19.20 28.89
C ASN A 122 0.69 19.04 27.38
N GLU A 123 0.39 17.82 26.93
CA GLU A 123 0.08 17.47 25.55
C GLU A 123 -1.45 17.38 25.40
N VAL A 124 -1.97 17.56 24.19
CA VAL A 124 -3.40 17.46 23.86
C VAL A 124 -3.69 16.20 23.03
N THR A 125 -4.96 15.81 22.87
CA THR A 125 -5.30 14.58 22.14
C THR A 125 -4.83 14.63 20.68
N THR A 126 -4.85 15.80 20.04
CA THR A 126 -4.36 15.99 18.66
C THR A 126 -2.84 16.12 18.54
N ASP A 127 -2.07 15.92 19.62
CA ASP A 127 -0.62 15.67 19.53
C ASP A 127 -0.32 14.19 19.17
N LEU A 128 -1.22 13.26 19.54
CA LEU A 128 -1.16 11.86 19.11
C LEU A 128 -1.19 11.78 17.58
N PRO A 129 -0.29 11.01 16.93
CA PRO A 129 -0.23 10.90 15.47
C PRO A 129 -1.58 10.58 14.81
N GLU A 130 -2.33 9.63 15.38
CA GLU A 130 -3.63 9.20 14.87
C GLU A 130 -4.74 10.26 14.98
N CYS A 131 -4.59 11.25 15.88
CA CYS A 131 -5.55 12.34 16.07
C CYS A 131 -5.08 13.68 15.47
N ARG A 132 -3.86 13.74 14.92
CA ARG A 132 -3.18 14.98 14.48
C ARG A 132 -3.96 15.78 13.42
N HIS A 133 -4.81 15.11 12.65
CA HIS A 133 -5.65 15.71 11.59
C HIS A 133 -6.82 16.57 12.10
N ASP A 134 -7.25 16.41 13.37
CA ASP A 134 -8.33 17.20 13.97
C ASP A 134 -7.82 18.42 14.76
N LYS A 135 -6.53 18.75 14.68
CA LYS A 135 -5.89 19.79 15.50
C LYS A 135 -6.51 21.16 15.26
N GLY A 136 -7.14 21.72 16.31
CA GLY A 136 -7.86 22.99 16.25
C GLY A 136 -9.22 22.96 15.55
N ARG A 137 -9.65 21.81 15.01
CA ARG A 137 -10.91 21.66 14.25
C ARG A 137 -12.12 21.51 15.18
N PRO A 138 -13.16 22.36 15.08
CA PRO A 138 -14.44 22.14 15.74
C PRO A 138 -15.16 20.93 15.14
N LEU A 139 -15.69 20.04 15.97
CA LEU A 139 -16.36 18.81 15.53
C LEU A 139 -17.86 18.83 15.90
N GLN A 140 -18.71 18.52 14.92
CA GLN A 140 -20.17 18.54 15.10
C GLN A 140 -20.63 17.49 16.13
N GLU A 141 -20.01 16.31 16.14
CA GLU A 141 -20.23 15.27 17.14
C GLU A 141 -19.90 15.72 18.58
N TYR A 142 -19.04 16.72 18.75
CA TYR A 142 -18.71 17.31 20.06
C TYR A 142 -19.43 18.63 20.30
N ASN A 143 -20.56 18.86 19.61
CA ASN A 143 -21.38 20.08 19.68
C ASN A 143 -20.59 21.38 19.39
N GLY A 144 -19.61 21.30 18.48
CA GLY A 144 -18.78 22.44 18.08
C GLY A 144 -17.54 22.67 18.95
N LEU A 145 -17.24 21.78 19.91
CA LEU A 145 -15.93 21.73 20.58
C LEU A 145 -14.89 21.06 19.68
N THR A 146 -13.60 21.38 19.89
CA THR A 146 -12.51 20.61 19.29
C THR A 146 -12.30 19.27 20.00
N ARG A 147 -11.60 18.32 19.36
CA ARG A 147 -11.20 17.05 20.00
C ARG A 147 -10.48 17.30 21.33
N ASP A 148 -9.48 18.17 21.33
CA ASP A 148 -8.71 18.55 22.54
C ASP A 148 -9.57 19.14 23.66
N GLN A 149 -10.58 19.94 23.31
CA GLN A 149 -11.53 20.46 24.29
C GLN A 149 -12.40 19.35 24.89
N ARG A 150 -12.73 18.30 24.13
CA ARG A 150 -13.65 17.22 24.53
C ARG A 150 -12.98 16.00 25.19
N THR A 151 -11.75 15.61 24.84
CA THR A 151 -11.19 14.28 25.16
C THR A 151 -9.89 14.31 25.99
N ARG A 152 -9.64 13.24 26.77
CA ARG A 152 -8.30 12.88 27.31
C ARG A 152 -8.00 11.37 27.18
N GLY A 153 -8.91 10.64 26.55
CA GLY A 153 -8.74 9.27 26.12
C GLY A 153 -9.60 9.04 24.88
N MET A 154 -9.38 7.89 24.25
CA MET A 154 -10.11 7.42 23.07
C MET A 154 -10.09 5.89 23.09
N GLY A 155 -11.24 5.24 22.98
CA GLY A 155 -11.34 3.81 22.69
C GLY A 155 -11.06 3.49 21.22
N GLY A 156 -10.74 2.23 20.94
CA GLY A 156 -10.45 1.76 19.57
C GLY A 156 -9.39 0.66 19.57
N ARG A 157 -8.62 0.56 18.48
CA ARG A 157 -7.38 -0.25 18.45
C ARG A 157 -6.20 0.52 19.03
N LEU A 158 -6.07 1.81 18.69
CA LEU A 158 -5.15 2.74 19.33
C LEU A 158 -5.90 3.37 20.51
N VAL A 159 -5.88 2.69 21.65
CA VAL A 159 -6.50 3.18 22.89
C VAL A 159 -5.64 4.32 23.42
N SER A 160 -6.23 5.38 23.98
CA SER A 160 -5.45 6.43 24.66
C SER A 160 -6.02 6.84 26.02
N CYS A 161 -5.14 7.34 26.90
CA CYS A 161 -5.49 7.91 28.20
C CYS A 161 -4.50 9.02 28.61
N GLY A 162 -4.89 9.85 29.59
CA GLY A 162 -4.06 10.96 30.08
C GLY A 162 -3.17 10.59 31.25
N GLU A 163 -1.90 11.01 31.21
CA GLU A 163 -0.91 10.91 32.30
C GLU A 163 -1.48 11.42 33.63
N GLU A 164 -2.23 12.52 33.60
CA GLU A 164 -2.82 13.12 34.81
C GLU A 164 -3.94 12.28 35.43
N ASN A 165 -4.64 11.44 34.64
CA ASN A 165 -5.70 10.58 35.15
C ASN A 165 -5.13 9.29 35.75
N LEU A 166 -4.17 8.66 35.06
CA LEU A 166 -3.37 7.55 35.58
C LEU A 166 -2.77 7.93 36.95
N LEU A 167 -1.98 9.01 37.00
CA LEU A 167 -1.29 9.47 38.20
C LEU A 167 -2.15 10.33 39.14
N ARG A 168 -3.46 10.44 38.88
CA ARG A 168 -4.47 11.14 39.70
C ARG A 168 -4.06 12.58 40.09
N LEU A 169 -3.40 13.28 39.17
CA LEU A 169 -2.81 14.62 39.38
C LEU A 169 -3.91 15.70 39.50
N ARG A 170 -3.51 16.89 39.97
CA ARG A 170 -4.48 17.96 40.28
C ARG A 170 -5.26 18.46 39.06
N GLN A 171 -4.67 18.43 37.87
CA GLN A 171 -5.29 18.88 36.61
C GLN A 171 -6.18 17.84 35.91
N ASP A 172 -6.40 16.65 36.51
CA ASP A 172 -7.28 15.64 35.94
C ASP A 172 -8.73 16.14 35.77
N ARG A 173 -9.20 16.13 34.51
CA ARG A 173 -10.55 16.53 34.09
C ARG A 173 -11.62 15.49 34.45
N TYR A 174 -11.22 14.23 34.65
CA TYR A 174 -12.08 13.07 34.86
C TYR A 174 -11.94 12.46 36.26
N ARG A 175 -11.37 13.24 37.20
CA ARG A 175 -10.97 12.77 38.53
C ARG A 175 -12.05 11.98 39.26
N GLY A 176 -11.75 10.70 39.49
CA GLY A 176 -12.60 9.72 40.17
C GLY A 176 -13.00 8.55 39.27
N SER A 177 -13.01 8.78 37.95
CA SER A 177 -13.16 7.74 36.92
C SER A 177 -11.80 7.40 36.31
N ASP A 178 -11.53 6.12 36.07
CA ASP A 178 -10.29 5.66 35.44
C ASP A 178 -10.51 5.50 33.93
N ILE A 179 -10.08 6.51 33.17
CA ILE A 179 -10.26 6.58 31.72
C ILE A 179 -9.43 5.51 31.00
N CYS A 180 -8.31 5.06 31.60
CA CYS A 180 -7.56 3.93 31.06
C CYS A 180 -8.39 2.64 31.13
N VAL A 181 -9.06 2.36 32.25
CA VAL A 181 -9.96 1.21 32.38
C VAL A 181 -11.16 1.31 31.43
N HIS A 182 -11.78 2.50 31.32
CA HIS A 182 -12.93 2.72 30.42
C HIS A 182 -12.57 2.48 28.94
N GLU A 183 -11.59 3.21 28.42
CA GLU A 183 -11.28 3.19 26.97
C GLU A 183 -10.66 1.84 26.56
N PHE A 184 -9.94 1.17 27.46
CA PHE A 184 -9.41 -0.17 27.20
C PHE A 184 -10.47 -1.27 27.33
N ALA A 185 -11.53 -1.07 28.12
CA ALA A 185 -12.68 -1.98 28.16
C ALA A 185 -13.43 -2.00 26.81
N HIS A 186 -13.54 -0.86 26.12
CA HIS A 186 -14.04 -0.82 24.73
C HIS A 186 -13.19 -1.66 23.78
N ALA A 187 -11.86 -1.65 23.93
CA ALA A 187 -10.96 -2.49 23.13
C ALA A 187 -11.12 -3.99 23.47
N ILE A 188 -11.21 -4.34 24.76
CA ILE A 188 -11.52 -5.71 25.22
C ILE A 188 -12.84 -6.20 24.61
N ARG A 189 -13.92 -5.41 24.67
CA ARG A 189 -15.21 -5.82 24.12
C ARG A 189 -15.15 -6.02 22.61
N ASN A 190 -14.56 -5.08 21.88
CA ASN A 190 -14.65 -5.05 20.41
C ASN A 190 -13.63 -5.95 19.70
N PHE A 191 -12.42 -6.09 20.24
CA PHE A 191 -11.32 -6.85 19.61
C PHE A 191 -10.87 -8.05 20.44
N GLY A 192 -10.99 -7.98 21.77
CA GLY A 192 -10.61 -9.06 22.68
C GLY A 192 -11.64 -10.19 22.79
N MET A 193 -12.93 -9.88 22.91
CA MET A 193 -14.00 -10.86 23.10
C MET A 193 -14.40 -11.61 21.83
N THR A 194 -14.93 -12.82 22.02
CA THR A 194 -15.64 -13.59 20.97
C THR A 194 -17.08 -13.11 20.75
N ARG A 195 -17.71 -13.47 19.62
CA ARG A 195 -19.14 -13.18 19.36
C ARG A 195 -20.07 -13.73 20.47
N PRO A 196 -19.93 -14.98 20.97
CA PRO A 196 -20.75 -15.47 22.08
C PRO A 196 -20.56 -14.70 23.39
N GLN A 197 -19.32 -14.33 23.74
CA GLN A 197 -19.05 -13.54 24.95
C GLN A 197 -19.76 -12.17 24.89
N ARG A 198 -19.64 -11.42 23.78
CA ARG A 198 -20.39 -10.17 23.58
C ARG A 198 -21.91 -10.37 23.74
N ALA A 199 -22.46 -11.44 23.16
CA ALA A 199 -23.90 -11.73 23.25
C ALA A 199 -24.39 -11.96 24.69
N LEU A 200 -23.54 -12.44 25.62
CA LEU A 200 -23.89 -12.53 27.04
C LEU A 200 -24.06 -11.13 27.68
N PHE A 201 -23.12 -10.22 27.41
CA PHE A 201 -23.19 -8.83 27.89
C PHE A 201 -24.36 -8.07 27.25
N ASP A 202 -24.61 -8.25 25.95
CA ASP A 202 -25.74 -7.63 25.24
C ASP A 202 -27.10 -8.12 25.77
N ALA A 203 -27.17 -9.36 26.26
CA ALA A 203 -28.33 -9.91 26.93
C ALA A 203 -28.45 -9.40 28.38
N GLN A 204 -27.34 -9.23 29.10
CA GLN A 204 -27.34 -8.67 30.46
C GLN A 204 -27.74 -7.20 30.47
N TYR A 205 -27.20 -6.36 29.58
CA TYR A 205 -27.59 -4.96 29.38
C TYR A 205 -29.12 -4.82 29.28
N LYS A 206 -29.75 -5.66 28.45
CA LYS A 206 -31.21 -5.69 28.26
C LYS A 206 -31.96 -6.13 29.52
N ARG A 207 -31.45 -7.11 30.27
CA ARG A 207 -32.02 -7.50 31.58
C ARG A 207 -31.91 -6.38 32.61
N SER A 208 -30.74 -5.78 32.76
CA SER A 208 -30.46 -4.73 33.74
C SER A 208 -31.33 -3.48 33.49
N LEU A 209 -31.44 -3.00 32.25
CA LEU A 209 -32.35 -1.91 31.89
C LEU A 209 -33.83 -2.25 32.15
N ALA A 210 -34.26 -3.47 31.78
CA ALA A 210 -35.63 -3.94 32.03
C ALA A 210 -35.95 -4.11 33.53
N ALA A 211 -34.94 -4.39 34.36
CA ALA A 211 -35.03 -4.41 35.82
C ALA A 211 -35.00 -2.99 36.45
N GLY A 212 -34.96 -1.93 35.66
CA GLY A 212 -34.95 -0.54 36.12
C GLY A 212 -33.55 0.04 36.36
N ARG A 213 -32.50 -0.79 36.42
CA ARG A 213 -31.11 -0.40 36.70
C ARG A 213 -30.50 0.38 35.53
N TRP A 214 -29.56 1.28 35.82
CA TRP A 214 -28.81 2.08 34.82
C TRP A 214 -29.67 2.97 33.88
N ASN A 215 -30.99 3.03 34.07
CA ASN A 215 -31.83 3.94 33.30
C ASN A 215 -31.39 5.40 33.53
N LYS A 216 -31.13 6.11 32.44
CA LYS A 216 -30.58 7.48 32.45
C LYS A 216 -29.19 7.60 33.13
N SER A 217 -28.35 6.56 33.02
CA SER A 217 -26.90 6.67 33.20
C SER A 217 -26.17 6.68 31.85
N TYR A 218 -24.85 6.90 31.88
CA TYR A 218 -24.00 6.73 30.69
C TYR A 218 -23.90 5.24 30.30
N ALA A 219 -23.71 4.36 31.29
CA ALA A 219 -23.76 2.89 31.13
C ALA A 219 -25.09 2.36 30.53
N GLY A 220 -26.20 3.10 30.70
CA GLY A 220 -27.50 2.76 30.13
C GLY A 220 -27.73 3.27 28.70
N SER A 221 -26.73 3.88 28.06
CA SER A 221 -26.90 4.49 26.73
C SER A 221 -26.77 3.48 25.57
N ASN A 222 -25.84 2.53 25.67
CA ASN A 222 -25.65 1.43 24.71
C ASN A 222 -24.87 0.27 25.36
N THR A 223 -24.70 -0.83 24.62
CA THR A 223 -24.04 -2.07 25.06
C THR A 223 -22.53 -1.99 25.28
N ASP A 224 -21.85 -1.05 24.62
CA ASP A 224 -20.41 -0.85 24.76
C ASP A 224 -20.12 -0.02 26.02
N GLU A 225 -20.86 1.07 26.22
CA GLU A 225 -20.79 1.89 27.43
C GLU A 225 -21.25 1.14 28.69
N PHE A 226 -22.23 0.23 28.55
CA PHE A 226 -22.57 -0.71 29.62
C PHE A 226 -21.40 -1.61 30.02
N PHE A 227 -20.53 -1.97 29.08
CA PHE A 227 -19.33 -2.74 29.42
C PHE A 227 -18.26 -1.84 30.07
N ALA A 228 -17.88 -0.75 29.42
CA ALA A 228 -16.78 0.10 29.88
C ALA A 228 -17.02 0.76 31.24
N GLU A 229 -18.25 1.21 31.50
CA GLU A 229 -18.60 1.80 32.79
C GLU A 229 -18.58 0.78 33.93
N LEU A 230 -19.18 -0.40 33.74
CA LEU A 230 -19.22 -1.43 34.78
C LEU A 230 -17.84 -2.05 35.04
N SER A 231 -16.93 -2.05 34.06
CA SER A 231 -15.53 -2.42 34.28
C SER A 231 -14.81 -1.46 35.24
N MET A 232 -15.06 -0.14 35.17
CA MET A 232 -14.52 0.81 36.16
C MET A 232 -15.02 0.50 37.58
N TRP A 233 -16.32 0.20 37.74
CA TRP A 233 -16.90 -0.23 39.02
C TRP A 233 -16.29 -1.54 39.50
N TYR A 234 -16.13 -2.53 38.63
CA TYR A 234 -15.52 -3.82 38.97
C TYR A 234 -14.08 -3.67 39.48
N PHE A 235 -13.29 -2.77 38.90
CA PHE A 235 -11.89 -2.50 39.29
C PHE A 235 -11.70 -1.40 40.37
N GLY A 236 -12.75 -1.00 41.09
CA GLY A 236 -12.59 -0.17 42.29
C GLY A 236 -12.68 1.35 42.08
N THR A 237 -13.25 1.81 40.97
CA THR A 237 -13.46 3.25 40.67
C THR A 237 -14.92 3.53 40.35
N HIS A 238 -15.33 4.80 40.22
CA HIS A 238 -16.71 5.13 39.81
C HIS A 238 -16.76 5.51 38.33
N GLY A 239 -17.80 5.06 37.62
CA GLY A 239 -18.06 5.52 36.26
C GLY A 239 -18.61 6.95 36.19
N SER A 240 -19.19 7.27 35.04
CA SER A 240 -19.70 8.60 34.71
C SER A 240 -20.73 9.11 35.73
N LEU A 241 -20.45 10.28 36.31
CA LEU A 241 -21.22 10.88 37.41
C LEU A 241 -22.68 11.23 37.04
N GLY A 242 -23.08 11.15 35.78
CA GLY A 242 -24.34 11.66 35.22
C GLY A 242 -25.65 10.93 35.55
N MET A 243 -25.65 9.92 36.43
CA MET A 243 -26.89 9.18 36.77
C MET A 243 -27.92 10.08 37.49
N GLN A 244 -29.16 10.08 36.99
CA GLN A 244 -30.32 10.75 37.62
C GLN A 244 -31.14 9.84 38.56
N GLY A 245 -30.57 8.72 39.00
CA GLY A 245 -31.24 7.73 39.85
C GLY A 245 -30.33 7.20 40.96
N GLU A 246 -30.75 6.12 41.60
CA GLU A 246 -29.93 5.40 42.59
C GLU A 246 -28.62 4.91 41.94
N LYS A 247 -27.50 5.14 42.63
CA LYS A 247 -26.14 4.85 42.17
C LYS A 247 -25.58 3.64 42.95
N PRO A 248 -24.77 2.76 42.32
CA PRO A 248 -23.94 1.83 43.05
C PRO A 248 -22.98 2.57 43.97
N ALA A 249 -22.57 1.95 45.08
CA ALA A 249 -21.36 2.36 45.78
C ALA A 249 -20.12 2.06 44.92
N ASP A 250 -19.01 2.73 45.21
CA ASP A 250 -17.76 2.54 44.47
C ASP A 250 -17.20 1.12 44.68
N GLY A 251 -16.67 0.52 43.61
CA GLY A 251 -16.04 -0.80 43.66
C GLY A 251 -16.98 -2.01 43.46
N PRO A 252 -16.38 -3.23 43.39
CA PRO A 252 -17.08 -4.45 42.96
C PRO A 252 -18.23 -4.85 43.88
N GLU A 253 -18.10 -4.69 45.20
CA GLU A 253 -19.19 -4.98 46.15
C GLU A 253 -20.36 -3.99 46.01
N GLY A 254 -20.12 -2.75 45.56
CA GLY A 254 -21.16 -1.79 45.25
C GLY A 254 -21.92 -2.14 43.96
N LEU A 255 -21.19 -2.56 42.92
CA LEU A 255 -21.77 -3.12 41.69
C LEU A 255 -22.62 -4.37 41.98
N LYS A 256 -22.11 -5.27 42.82
CA LYS A 256 -22.76 -6.51 43.29
C LYS A 256 -24.03 -6.27 44.09
N ALA A 257 -24.06 -5.22 44.93
CA ALA A 257 -25.25 -4.82 45.66
C ALA A 257 -26.33 -4.20 44.75
N TYR A 258 -25.91 -3.43 43.74
CA TYR A 258 -26.82 -2.74 42.82
C TYR A 258 -27.36 -3.65 41.70
N ASP A 259 -26.49 -4.39 41.02
CA ASP A 259 -26.79 -5.26 39.88
C ASP A 259 -26.06 -6.61 39.98
N PRO A 260 -26.50 -7.52 40.88
CA PRO A 260 -25.79 -8.77 41.15
C PRO A 260 -25.64 -9.69 39.93
N GLU A 261 -26.59 -9.70 38.99
CA GLU A 261 -26.47 -10.46 37.75
C GLU A 261 -25.36 -9.92 36.84
N ALA A 262 -25.26 -8.59 36.71
CA ALA A 262 -24.18 -7.97 35.96
C ALA A 262 -22.84 -8.20 36.66
N TYR A 263 -22.76 -8.00 37.98
CA TYR A 263 -21.55 -8.32 38.74
C TYR A 263 -21.09 -9.76 38.49
N SER A 264 -21.95 -10.77 38.63
CA SER A 264 -21.56 -12.17 38.39
C SER A 264 -21.11 -12.46 36.95
N LEU A 265 -21.62 -11.74 35.95
CA LEU A 265 -21.13 -11.88 34.57
C LEU A 265 -19.75 -11.23 34.37
N PHE A 266 -19.48 -10.10 35.03
CA PHE A 266 -18.17 -9.44 35.00
C PHE A 266 -17.13 -10.22 35.82
N ASP A 267 -17.53 -10.78 36.96
CA ASP A 267 -16.74 -11.66 37.83
C ASP A 267 -16.34 -12.93 37.07
N ALA A 268 -17.30 -13.62 36.43
CA ALA A 268 -17.04 -14.78 35.56
C ALA A 268 -16.15 -14.43 34.34
N PHE A 269 -16.21 -13.19 33.82
CA PHE A 269 -15.31 -12.77 32.75
C PHE A 269 -13.90 -12.50 33.28
N TYR A 270 -13.73 -11.55 34.19
CA TYR A 270 -12.42 -11.08 34.65
C TYR A 270 -11.69 -12.04 35.60
N SER A 271 -12.36 -13.04 36.18
CA SER A 271 -11.71 -14.20 36.83
C SER A 271 -11.20 -15.25 35.83
N GLY A 272 -11.55 -15.14 34.55
CA GLY A 272 -11.22 -16.11 33.51
C GLY A 272 -12.19 -17.29 33.40
N GLU A 273 -13.29 -17.37 34.17
CA GLU A 273 -14.28 -18.47 34.05
C GLU A 273 -14.84 -18.59 32.61
N LEU A 274 -15.13 -17.46 31.95
CA LEU A 274 -15.57 -17.41 30.55
C LEU A 274 -14.46 -17.64 29.51
N GLU A 275 -13.22 -17.94 29.94
CA GLU A 275 -12.20 -18.63 29.13
C GLU A 275 -12.01 -20.09 29.59
N ALA A 276 -12.19 -20.38 30.89
CA ALA A 276 -12.03 -21.68 31.51
C ALA A 276 -13.17 -22.67 31.22
N THR A 277 -14.31 -22.22 30.68
CA THR A 277 -15.21 -23.07 29.88
C THR A 277 -14.47 -23.49 28.59
N ALA A 278 -13.53 -24.42 28.75
CA ALA A 278 -12.60 -24.80 27.70
C ALA A 278 -13.36 -25.24 26.44
N ALA A 279 -13.15 -24.52 25.34
CA ALA A 279 -13.49 -25.03 24.02
C ALA A 279 -12.86 -26.43 23.89
N PRO A 280 -13.62 -27.47 23.50
CA PRO A 280 -13.12 -28.84 23.49
C PRO A 280 -11.86 -28.89 22.63
N ALA A 281 -10.73 -29.22 23.26
CA ALA A 281 -9.38 -28.88 22.82
C ALA A 281 -9.24 -28.95 21.29
N THR A 282 -9.09 -27.79 20.65
CA THR A 282 -9.34 -27.68 19.21
C THR A 282 -8.45 -28.64 18.45
N LYS A 283 -9.09 -29.53 17.68
CA LYS A 283 -8.43 -30.60 16.94
C LYS A 283 -7.93 -30.12 15.59
N GLU A 284 -7.45 -28.89 15.57
CA GLU A 284 -6.96 -28.18 14.40
C GLU A 284 -5.44 -28.32 14.35
N THR A 285 -4.87 -28.14 13.16
CA THR A 285 -3.41 -28.07 13.02
C THR A 285 -2.88 -26.86 13.78
N LYS A 286 -2.04 -27.08 14.80
CA LYS A 286 -1.46 -25.98 15.60
C LYS A 286 -0.13 -25.56 15.01
N ARG A 287 -0.06 -24.34 14.45
CA ARG A 287 1.19 -23.69 14.01
C ARG A 287 1.88 -23.01 15.18
N ILE A 288 3.16 -23.31 15.40
CA ILE A 288 3.98 -22.78 16.49
C ILE A 288 5.29 -22.27 15.88
N TYR A 289 5.37 -20.95 15.69
CA TYR A 289 6.49 -20.32 15.00
C TYR A 289 7.77 -20.36 15.85
N LEU A 290 8.88 -20.72 15.20
CA LEU A 290 10.24 -20.65 15.73
C LEU A 290 10.95 -19.37 15.25
N SER A 291 10.51 -18.87 14.09
CA SER A 291 10.79 -17.54 13.56
C SER A 291 9.75 -16.50 14.04
N GLY A 292 9.77 -15.29 13.48
CA GLY A 292 8.57 -14.45 13.40
C GLY A 292 7.46 -15.08 12.54
N VAL A 293 6.25 -14.53 12.57
CA VAL A 293 5.17 -14.96 11.66
C VAL A 293 5.33 -14.37 10.25
N ASP A 294 6.13 -13.32 10.12
CA ASP A 294 6.49 -12.61 8.89
C ASP A 294 7.74 -11.73 9.13
N ALA A 295 8.17 -10.94 8.13
CA ALA A 295 9.36 -10.09 8.26
C ALA A 295 9.26 -9.02 9.38
N ALA A 296 8.06 -8.47 9.62
CA ALA A 296 7.84 -7.43 10.62
C ALA A 296 7.84 -7.96 12.07
N SER A 297 7.76 -9.28 12.24
CA SER A 297 7.75 -9.98 13.54
C SER A 297 8.96 -10.88 13.75
N ALA A 298 9.98 -10.76 12.88
CA ALA A 298 11.15 -11.64 12.84
C ALA A 298 11.94 -11.65 14.17
N VAL A 299 12.35 -12.85 14.61
CA VAL A 299 13.01 -13.06 15.92
C VAL A 299 14.49 -13.43 15.73
N PRO A 300 15.40 -13.04 16.65
CA PRO A 300 16.83 -13.29 16.50
C PRO A 300 17.18 -14.77 16.65
N TRP A 301 17.81 -15.34 15.63
CA TRP A 301 18.48 -16.65 15.67
C TRP A 301 19.99 -16.44 15.70
N ASN A 302 20.76 -17.39 16.25
CA ASN A 302 22.22 -17.36 16.12
C ASN A 302 22.62 -17.69 14.67
N PHE A 303 23.58 -16.96 14.12
CA PHE A 303 23.93 -17.00 12.70
C PHE A 303 25.43 -16.85 12.44
N LEU A 304 25.93 -17.50 11.40
CA LEU A 304 27.25 -17.30 10.82
C LEU A 304 27.16 -17.39 9.29
N CYS A 305 27.66 -16.38 8.58
CA CYS A 305 27.87 -16.44 7.13
C CYS A 305 29.29 -16.97 6.84
N THR A 306 29.47 -17.91 5.90
CA THR A 306 30.78 -18.54 5.66
C THR A 306 31.78 -17.66 4.90
N THR A 307 31.31 -16.85 3.96
CA THR A 307 32.11 -15.92 3.15
C THR A 307 31.36 -14.62 2.87
N GLY A 308 32.03 -13.64 2.25
CA GLY A 308 31.46 -12.32 1.95
C GLY A 308 31.59 -11.32 3.12
N ARG A 309 30.70 -10.34 3.20
CA ARG A 309 30.70 -9.36 4.31
C ARG A 309 30.36 -10.04 5.64
N ARG A 310 30.99 -9.57 6.73
CA ARG A 310 30.76 -10.02 8.13
C ARG A 310 30.81 -11.56 8.32
N SER A 311 31.62 -12.26 7.52
CA SER A 311 31.71 -13.72 7.53
C SER A 311 32.68 -14.29 8.57
N GLY A 312 32.45 -15.54 8.98
CA GLY A 312 33.38 -16.34 9.81
C GLY A 312 33.19 -16.23 11.32
N GLU A 313 32.33 -15.31 11.79
CA GLU A 313 32.01 -15.14 13.21
C GLU A 313 30.54 -15.48 13.50
N TRP A 314 30.27 -16.01 14.71
CA TRP A 314 28.91 -16.23 15.18
C TRP A 314 28.33 -14.95 15.78
N THR A 315 27.14 -14.58 15.31
CA THR A 315 26.38 -13.39 15.72
C THR A 315 24.89 -13.74 15.73
N THR A 316 23.99 -12.76 15.63
CA THR A 316 22.55 -12.98 15.47
C THR A 316 22.00 -12.37 14.18
N ILE A 317 20.92 -12.94 13.66
CA ILE A 317 20.15 -12.42 12.53
C ILE A 317 18.64 -12.57 12.82
N PRO A 318 17.77 -11.62 12.43
CA PRO A 318 16.33 -11.85 12.45
C PRO A 318 15.94 -12.99 11.49
N VAL A 319 14.97 -13.81 11.88
CA VAL A 319 14.34 -14.82 11.00
C VAL A 319 12.83 -14.64 11.05
N PRO A 320 12.12 -14.48 9.91
CA PRO A 320 12.66 -14.51 8.54
C PRO A 320 13.43 -13.25 8.11
N SER A 321 14.53 -13.42 7.37
CA SER A 321 15.24 -12.33 6.66
C SER A 321 16.21 -12.85 5.58
N LEU A 322 16.73 -11.93 4.76
CA LEU A 322 17.79 -12.17 3.79
C LEU A 322 19.11 -11.58 4.29
N TRP A 323 20.18 -12.36 4.32
CA TRP A 323 21.42 -11.95 5.01
C TRP A 323 22.15 -10.80 4.30
N ASP A 324 21.96 -10.66 3.00
CA ASP A 324 22.57 -9.63 2.15
C ASP A 324 22.18 -8.20 2.54
N VAL A 325 20.89 -7.97 2.86
CA VAL A 325 20.38 -6.68 3.35
C VAL A 325 20.62 -6.48 4.86
N GLN A 326 20.91 -7.57 5.59
CA GLN A 326 21.40 -7.52 6.98
C GLN A 326 22.93 -7.28 7.08
N GLY A 327 23.59 -6.96 5.95
CA GLY A 327 25.00 -6.58 5.88
C GLY A 327 25.99 -7.75 5.85
N PHE A 328 25.53 -8.97 5.59
CA PHE A 328 26.38 -10.15 5.39
C PHE A 328 26.55 -10.47 3.91
N GLY A 329 27.43 -11.42 3.58
CA GLY A 329 27.54 -11.98 2.22
C GLY A 329 27.84 -10.95 1.12
N THR A 330 27.50 -11.32 -0.11
CA THR A 330 27.76 -10.56 -1.34
C THR A 330 26.46 -10.38 -2.12
N ILE A 331 25.90 -9.17 -2.02
CA ILE A 331 24.77 -8.77 -2.86
C ILE A 331 25.24 -8.53 -4.30
N HIS A 332 24.45 -9.02 -5.25
CA HIS A 332 24.68 -8.93 -6.70
C HIS A 332 23.33 -9.09 -7.42
N TYR A 333 23.28 -8.67 -8.67
CA TYR A 333 22.13 -8.84 -9.55
C TYR A 333 22.30 -10.13 -10.38
N GLY A 334 21.25 -10.81 -10.83
CA GLY A 334 21.37 -12.14 -11.46
C GLY A 334 22.12 -12.17 -12.79
N HIS A 335 22.27 -11.00 -13.43
CA HIS A 335 23.12 -10.79 -14.61
C HIS A 335 24.62 -10.75 -14.26
N ASP A 336 24.98 -10.36 -13.03
CA ASP A 336 26.32 -10.58 -12.52
C ASP A 336 26.55 -12.09 -12.41
N ARG A 337 27.54 -12.60 -13.14
CA ARG A 337 28.00 -14.00 -13.03
C ARG A 337 29.35 -14.06 -12.28
N PRO A 338 29.40 -13.75 -10.96
CA PRO A 338 30.62 -13.80 -10.19
C PRO A 338 31.17 -15.23 -10.16
N SER A 339 32.49 -15.37 -10.18
CA SER A 339 33.13 -16.64 -10.56
C SER A 339 32.91 -17.80 -9.58
N GLN A 340 32.60 -17.55 -8.30
CA GLN A 340 32.11 -18.53 -7.31
C GLN A 340 31.31 -17.83 -6.19
N LEU A 341 30.06 -18.24 -5.92
CA LEU A 341 29.27 -17.75 -4.77
C LEU A 341 28.92 -18.86 -3.78
N ARG A 342 29.96 -19.45 -3.19
CA ARG A 342 29.86 -20.52 -2.18
C ARG A 342 29.49 -20.01 -0.77
N GLU A 343 28.67 -18.97 -0.71
CA GLU A 343 28.14 -18.42 0.54
C GLU A 343 27.13 -19.38 1.16
N GLN A 344 27.29 -19.62 2.46
CA GLN A 344 26.38 -20.44 3.25
C GLN A 344 26.03 -19.72 4.55
N GLY A 345 24.75 -19.70 4.88
CA GLY A 345 24.23 -19.27 6.17
C GLY A 345 24.10 -20.47 7.11
N LEU A 346 24.81 -20.45 8.22
CA LEU A 346 24.68 -21.43 9.30
C LEU A 346 23.85 -20.83 10.43
N TYR A 347 22.69 -21.39 10.69
CA TYR A 347 21.71 -20.92 11.66
C TYR A 347 21.59 -21.87 12.85
N ARG A 348 21.33 -21.34 14.04
CA ARG A 348 21.07 -22.09 15.28
C ARG A 348 19.95 -21.47 16.10
N HIS A 349 18.93 -22.26 16.40
CA HIS A 349 17.80 -21.86 17.24
C HIS A 349 17.55 -22.87 18.36
N ARG A 350 17.18 -22.37 19.55
CA ARG A 350 16.82 -23.21 20.71
C ARG A 350 15.37 -22.94 21.12
N PHE A 351 14.57 -24.00 21.15
CA PHE A 351 13.15 -23.95 21.48
C PHE A 351 12.78 -25.09 22.44
N VAL A 352 11.65 -25.00 23.13
CA VAL A 352 11.09 -26.11 23.91
C VAL A 352 10.09 -26.85 23.03
N SER A 353 10.13 -28.18 23.02
CA SER A 353 9.13 -28.98 22.29
C SER A 353 7.71 -28.59 22.70
N PRO A 354 6.75 -28.49 21.76
CA PRO A 354 5.34 -28.39 22.13
C PRO A 354 4.91 -29.62 22.93
N ASP A 355 3.75 -29.53 23.60
CA ASP A 355 3.08 -30.73 24.10
C ASP A 355 2.75 -31.67 22.93
N ARG A 356 3.00 -32.96 23.12
CA ARG A 356 2.80 -34.04 22.16
C ARG A 356 1.87 -35.13 22.70
N SER A 357 1.22 -34.87 23.85
CA SER A 357 0.27 -35.76 24.50
C SER A 357 -0.81 -36.25 23.52
N ASN A 358 -1.33 -37.46 23.73
CA ASN A 358 -2.32 -38.09 22.85
C ASN A 358 -1.79 -38.43 21.43
N ASN A 359 -0.50 -38.78 21.31
CA ASN A 359 0.18 -39.15 20.06
C ASN A 359 0.08 -38.07 18.97
N GLN A 360 0.36 -36.80 19.30
CA GLN A 360 0.50 -35.79 18.26
C GLN A 360 1.80 -36.01 17.45
N ARG A 361 1.69 -35.80 16.14
CA ARG A 361 2.81 -35.79 15.19
C ARG A 361 3.22 -34.35 14.96
N ILE A 362 4.53 -34.10 14.93
CA ILE A 362 5.11 -32.77 14.79
C ILE A 362 5.90 -32.69 13.50
N PHE A 363 5.57 -31.72 12.66
CA PHE A 363 6.30 -31.40 11.44
C PHE A 363 7.07 -30.10 11.61
N LEU A 364 8.32 -30.04 11.14
CA LEU A 364 9.07 -28.79 10.98
C LEU A 364 8.82 -28.28 9.55
N VAL A 365 8.34 -27.05 9.41
CA VAL A 365 7.96 -26.44 8.14
C VAL A 365 8.76 -25.17 7.89
N PHE A 366 9.22 -24.98 6.65
CA PHE A 366 9.84 -23.77 6.14
C PHE A 366 8.96 -23.22 5.01
N GLY A 367 8.53 -21.95 5.09
CA GLY A 367 7.73 -21.31 4.03
C GLY A 367 8.51 -20.86 2.79
N GLY A 368 9.84 -20.97 2.82
CA GLY A 368 10.77 -20.55 1.76
C GLY A 368 12.16 -20.18 2.30
N SER A 369 13.21 -20.61 1.61
CA SER A 369 14.61 -20.47 2.05
C SER A 369 15.56 -20.51 0.84
N MET A 370 16.42 -19.50 0.69
CA MET A 370 17.27 -19.31 -0.50
C MET A 370 18.70 -19.84 -0.27
N THR A 371 19.11 -21.02 -0.76
CA THR A 371 18.46 -21.88 -1.77
C THR A 371 18.47 -23.36 -1.38
N ASP A 372 19.63 -24.02 -1.33
CA ASP A 372 19.71 -25.41 -0.88
C ASP A 372 19.69 -25.45 0.65
N THR A 373 18.66 -26.07 1.23
CA THR A 373 18.40 -26.04 2.68
C THR A 373 18.50 -27.43 3.31
N GLN A 374 19.41 -27.57 4.28
CA GLN A 374 19.60 -28.75 5.10
C GLN A 374 19.39 -28.40 6.58
N ALA A 375 18.68 -29.26 7.32
CA ALA A 375 18.44 -29.03 8.75
C ALA A 375 18.75 -30.28 9.59
N THR A 376 19.20 -30.05 10.82
CA THR A 376 19.33 -31.08 11.86
C THR A 376 18.62 -30.63 13.13
N LEU A 377 18.03 -31.59 13.84
CA LEU A 377 17.39 -31.41 15.13
C LEU A 377 18.08 -32.32 16.14
N ASN A 378 18.61 -31.74 17.21
CA ASN A 378 19.36 -32.45 18.25
C ASN A 378 20.50 -33.32 17.68
N SER A 379 21.22 -32.79 16.69
CA SER A 379 22.31 -33.46 15.94
C SER A 379 21.89 -34.65 15.05
N HIS A 380 20.60 -34.86 14.81
CA HIS A 380 20.08 -35.81 13.82
C HIS A 380 19.51 -35.08 12.60
N SER A 381 19.72 -35.58 11.37
CA SER A 381 19.08 -34.98 10.18
C SER A 381 17.55 -35.10 10.26
N VAL A 382 16.84 -34.04 9.85
CA VAL A 382 15.37 -34.08 9.74
C VAL A 382 14.89 -34.72 8.44
N GLY A 383 15.75 -34.82 7.42
CA GLY A 383 15.39 -35.38 6.11
C GLY A 383 16.44 -35.11 5.01
N PRO A 384 16.04 -35.24 3.73
CA PRO A 384 16.83 -34.81 2.57
C PRO A 384 17.07 -33.29 2.55
N VAL A 385 18.02 -32.85 1.72
CA VAL A 385 18.21 -31.43 1.38
C VAL A 385 17.06 -30.98 0.47
N HIS A 386 16.38 -29.89 0.81
CA HIS A 386 15.44 -29.23 -0.10
C HIS A 386 16.19 -28.29 -1.06
N ARG A 387 15.74 -28.21 -2.32
CA ARG A 387 16.37 -27.42 -3.38
C ARG A 387 15.34 -26.60 -4.14
N GLY A 388 15.29 -25.30 -3.89
CA GLY A 388 14.48 -24.33 -4.62
C GLY A 388 13.96 -23.23 -3.69
N ALA A 389 14.23 -21.98 -4.01
CA ALA A 389 14.08 -20.86 -3.10
C ALA A 389 12.64 -20.67 -2.58
N PHE A 390 11.64 -20.76 -3.45
CA PHE A 390 10.36 -20.07 -3.29
C PHE A 390 9.22 -20.89 -2.68
N TYR A 391 9.46 -22.13 -2.25
CA TYR A 391 8.43 -23.14 -2.01
C TYR A 391 8.31 -23.52 -0.53
N GLU A 392 7.13 -23.99 -0.10
CA GLU A 392 6.90 -24.47 1.27
C GLU A 392 7.21 -25.96 1.37
N PHE A 393 8.09 -26.33 2.31
CA PHE A 393 8.52 -27.72 2.52
C PHE A 393 8.53 -28.11 4.01
N ARG A 394 8.32 -29.40 4.30
CA ARG A 394 8.21 -29.92 5.68
C ARG A 394 8.81 -31.30 5.89
N TYR A 395 9.21 -31.56 7.13
CA TYR A 395 9.74 -32.84 7.60
C TYR A 395 9.01 -33.31 8.87
N GLU A 396 8.65 -34.59 9.01
CA GLU A 396 8.15 -35.10 10.28
C GLU A 396 9.31 -35.25 11.28
N VAL A 397 9.30 -34.45 12.34
CA VAL A 397 10.33 -34.41 13.38
C VAL A 397 9.88 -35.02 14.71
N THR A 398 8.69 -35.64 14.73
CA THR A 398 8.08 -36.29 15.91
C THR A 398 9.10 -37.11 16.70
N ASP A 399 9.79 -38.04 16.05
CA ASP A 399 10.65 -39.02 16.73
C ASP A 399 12.08 -38.47 17.02
N LEU A 400 12.34 -37.18 16.75
CA LEU A 400 13.61 -36.46 17.02
C LEU A 400 13.53 -35.43 18.16
N LEU A 401 12.33 -35.11 18.64
CA LEU A 401 12.09 -34.10 19.68
C LEU A 401 12.37 -34.63 21.09
N GLN A 402 12.97 -33.78 21.93
CA GLN A 402 13.20 -34.01 23.35
C GLN A 402 12.11 -33.29 24.17
N ASP A 403 11.24 -34.05 24.83
CA ASP A 403 10.14 -33.48 25.63
C ASP A 403 10.66 -32.73 26.86
N GLN A 404 10.03 -31.59 27.17
CA GLN A 404 10.34 -30.73 28.32
C GLN A 404 11.81 -30.24 28.40
N GLN A 405 12.58 -30.35 27.31
CA GLN A 405 13.98 -29.91 27.24
C GLN A 405 14.21 -28.90 26.09
N PRO A 406 15.28 -28.07 26.17
CA PRO A 406 15.67 -27.18 25.07
C PRO A 406 16.22 -27.98 23.88
N ASN A 407 15.42 -28.08 22.84
CA ASN A 407 15.79 -28.68 21.55
C ASN A 407 16.69 -27.72 20.78
N LEU A 408 17.65 -28.24 20.01
CA LEU A 408 18.54 -27.46 19.15
C LEU A 408 18.24 -27.77 17.68
N LEU A 409 17.70 -26.77 16.97
CA LEU A 409 17.61 -26.76 15.51
C LEU A 409 18.88 -26.09 14.96
N GLU A 410 19.57 -26.78 14.07
CA GLU A 410 20.68 -26.23 13.27
C GLU A 410 20.27 -26.29 11.78
N VAL A 411 20.44 -25.20 11.04
CA VAL A 411 20.08 -25.14 9.60
C VAL A 411 21.27 -24.59 8.80
N GLN A 412 21.61 -25.27 7.72
CA GLN A 412 22.58 -24.82 6.72
C GLN A 412 21.83 -24.47 5.44
N VAL A 413 22.02 -23.23 4.96
CA VAL A 413 21.40 -22.72 3.73
C VAL A 413 22.51 -22.29 2.78
N SER A 414 22.56 -22.86 1.58
CA SER A 414 23.55 -22.52 0.55
C SER A 414 22.97 -21.57 -0.50
N LYS A 415 23.70 -20.50 -0.84
CA LYS A 415 23.25 -19.44 -1.75
C LYS A 415 23.17 -19.87 -3.21
N GLU A 416 24.07 -20.77 -3.61
CA GLU A 416 23.99 -21.54 -4.85
C GLU A 416 23.58 -22.97 -4.50
N SER A 417 22.76 -23.57 -5.36
CA SER A 417 22.31 -24.97 -5.25
C SER A 417 23.42 -25.95 -5.66
N GLU A 418 23.39 -27.18 -5.17
CA GLU A 418 24.19 -28.27 -5.76
C GLU A 418 23.64 -28.71 -7.13
N ASP A 419 22.37 -28.45 -7.44
CA ASP A 419 21.78 -28.70 -8.76
C ASP A 419 22.01 -27.48 -9.69
N PRO A 420 22.74 -27.62 -10.81
CA PRO A 420 22.96 -26.52 -11.75
C PRO A 420 21.68 -25.93 -12.36
N SER A 421 20.62 -26.73 -12.51
CA SER A 421 19.35 -26.28 -13.10
C SER A 421 18.56 -25.35 -12.18
N VAL A 422 18.60 -25.58 -10.86
CA VAL A 422 18.04 -24.64 -9.86
C VAL A 422 18.80 -23.31 -9.90
N ASN A 423 20.12 -23.36 -10.09
CA ASN A 423 20.92 -22.14 -10.21
C ASN A 423 20.57 -21.33 -11.48
N GLU A 424 20.56 -21.94 -12.67
CA GLU A 424 20.24 -21.18 -13.89
C GLU A 424 18.75 -20.77 -13.94
N ALA A 425 17.82 -21.51 -13.29
CA ALA A 425 16.41 -21.14 -13.19
C ALA A 425 16.13 -19.96 -12.24
N GLU A 426 16.70 -19.97 -11.02
CA GLU A 426 16.34 -19.03 -9.94
C GLU A 426 17.40 -17.95 -9.66
N ARG A 427 18.66 -18.17 -10.06
CA ARG A 427 19.85 -17.43 -9.57
C ARG A 427 20.61 -16.68 -10.67
N ARG A 428 20.02 -16.60 -11.87
CA ARG A 428 20.54 -15.90 -13.06
C ARG A 428 19.50 -15.00 -13.75
N ALA A 429 18.36 -14.79 -13.10
CA ALA A 429 17.24 -14.03 -13.62
C ALA A 429 17.46 -12.51 -13.52
N ASP A 430 16.58 -11.75 -14.18
CA ASP A 430 16.54 -10.27 -14.14
C ASP A 430 15.99 -9.78 -12.79
N TYR A 431 16.73 -10.03 -11.69
CA TYR A 431 16.48 -9.51 -10.35
C TYR A 431 17.67 -9.66 -9.38
N TRP A 432 17.56 -9.11 -8.17
CA TRP A 432 18.53 -9.25 -7.08
C TRP A 432 18.61 -10.67 -6.49
N VAL A 433 19.84 -11.18 -6.31
CA VAL A 433 20.10 -12.58 -5.94
C VAL A 433 20.59 -12.69 -4.48
N PHE A 434 19.61 -12.77 -3.58
CA PHE A 434 19.80 -12.83 -2.12
C PHE A 434 19.95 -14.26 -1.57
N GLY A 435 20.46 -14.42 -0.35
CA GLY A 435 20.47 -15.69 0.41
C GLY A 435 19.79 -15.60 1.79
N GLY A 436 19.23 -16.71 2.26
CA GLY A 436 18.71 -16.86 3.64
C GLY A 436 17.28 -17.37 3.78
N ILE A 437 16.89 -17.61 5.04
CA ILE A 437 15.54 -18.05 5.44
C ILE A 437 14.59 -16.83 5.43
N PHE A 438 14.03 -16.52 4.26
CA PHE A 438 13.26 -15.29 4.00
C PHE A 438 11.75 -15.40 4.21
N ARG A 439 11.23 -16.62 4.45
CA ARG A 439 9.85 -16.87 4.89
C ARG A 439 9.86 -17.66 6.21
N PRO A 440 8.74 -17.67 6.96
CA PRO A 440 8.72 -18.21 8.32
C PRO A 440 9.11 -19.68 8.45
N VAL A 441 9.50 -20.07 9.67
CA VAL A 441 9.77 -21.44 10.10
C VAL A 441 8.92 -21.75 11.34
N TRP A 442 8.14 -22.82 11.27
CA TRP A 442 7.24 -23.21 12.35
C TRP A 442 7.18 -24.73 12.55
N LEU A 443 6.64 -25.13 13.70
CA LEU A 443 6.20 -26.49 13.96
C LEU A 443 4.70 -26.60 13.70
N GLU A 444 4.27 -27.64 13.00
CA GLU A 444 2.87 -28.05 12.91
C GLU A 444 2.61 -29.25 13.79
N SER A 445 1.74 -29.10 14.78
CA SER A 445 1.25 -30.21 15.60
C SER A 445 -0.11 -30.68 15.11
N VAL A 446 -0.20 -31.96 14.72
CA VAL A 446 -1.40 -32.63 14.20
C VAL A 446 -1.66 -33.93 14.97
N PRO A 447 -2.91 -34.45 15.02
CA PRO A 447 -3.20 -35.77 15.58
C PRO A 447 -2.52 -36.91 14.80
N ALA A 448 -2.46 -38.11 15.41
CA ALA A 448 -1.84 -39.31 14.81
C ALA A 448 -2.37 -39.66 13.42
N GLU A 449 -3.66 -39.43 13.20
CA GLU A 449 -4.36 -39.47 11.92
C GLU A 449 -5.03 -38.11 11.66
N PHE A 450 -4.80 -37.52 10.48
CA PHE A 450 -5.18 -36.14 10.18
C PHE A 450 -5.47 -35.91 8.69
N ILE A 451 -6.14 -34.79 8.38
CA ILE A 451 -6.35 -34.32 7.00
C ILE A 451 -5.06 -33.64 6.56
N GLU A 452 -4.34 -34.25 5.62
CA GLU A 452 -3.03 -33.81 5.15
C GLU A 452 -3.11 -32.70 4.10
N SER A 453 -4.12 -32.75 3.22
CA SER A 453 -4.49 -31.63 2.34
C SER A 453 -5.92 -31.81 1.84
N VAL A 454 -6.53 -30.72 1.39
CA VAL A 454 -7.77 -30.75 0.58
C VAL A 454 -7.54 -30.04 -0.75
N ALA A 455 -8.20 -30.51 -1.80
CA ALA A 455 -8.36 -29.82 -3.07
C ALA A 455 -9.84 -29.49 -3.24
N ILE A 456 -10.18 -28.27 -3.66
CA ILE A 456 -11.58 -27.84 -3.79
C ILE A 456 -11.87 -27.25 -5.16
N ASP A 457 -12.97 -27.71 -5.76
CA ASP A 457 -13.58 -27.20 -6.97
C ASP A 457 -14.96 -26.62 -6.62
N ALA A 458 -15.09 -25.30 -6.59
CA ALA A 458 -16.31 -24.58 -6.18
C ALA A 458 -16.79 -23.68 -7.33
N LYS A 459 -17.83 -24.12 -8.06
CA LYS A 459 -18.22 -23.57 -9.36
C LYS A 459 -19.27 -22.46 -9.28
N ALA A 460 -19.36 -21.66 -10.35
CA ALA A 460 -20.32 -20.56 -10.44
C ALA A 460 -21.80 -21.02 -10.38
N ASP A 461 -22.08 -22.29 -10.67
CA ASP A 461 -23.42 -22.90 -10.58
C ASP A 461 -23.81 -23.34 -9.15
N GLY A 462 -22.92 -23.16 -8.16
CA GLY A 462 -23.13 -23.57 -6.77
C GLY A 462 -22.69 -25.01 -6.46
N THR A 463 -22.24 -25.78 -7.45
CA THR A 463 -21.62 -27.09 -7.21
C THR A 463 -20.31 -26.90 -6.46
N ILE A 464 -20.10 -27.67 -5.40
CA ILE A 464 -18.79 -27.81 -4.74
C ILE A 464 -18.39 -29.28 -4.66
N ARG A 465 -17.16 -29.56 -5.05
CA ARG A 465 -16.48 -30.85 -4.95
C ARG A 465 -15.19 -30.67 -4.17
N ALA A 466 -14.83 -31.66 -3.38
CA ALA A 466 -13.56 -31.66 -2.67
C ALA A 466 -12.96 -33.06 -2.61
N GLU A 467 -11.64 -33.14 -2.78
CA GLU A 467 -10.86 -34.35 -2.49
C GLU A 467 -9.99 -34.10 -1.26
N ALA A 468 -10.19 -34.92 -0.23
CA ALA A 468 -9.46 -34.82 1.02
C ALA A 468 -8.45 -35.98 1.13
N SER A 469 -7.17 -35.64 1.21
CA SER A 469 -6.09 -36.59 1.50
C SER A 469 -5.93 -36.74 3.00
N ILE A 470 -5.99 -37.96 3.50
CA ILE A 470 -6.03 -38.32 4.92
C ILE A 470 -4.84 -39.21 5.22
N ASN A 471 -4.00 -38.80 6.18
CA ASN A 471 -2.80 -39.52 6.55
C ASN A 471 -3.06 -40.38 7.80
N CYS A 472 -3.09 -41.70 7.60
CA CYS A 472 -3.37 -42.72 8.61
C CYS A 472 -2.12 -43.54 9.01
N LEU A 473 -0.90 -43.00 8.83
CA LEU A 473 0.35 -43.72 9.04
C LEU A 473 0.58 -44.20 10.49
N LYS A 474 0.10 -43.45 11.49
CA LYS A 474 0.27 -43.79 12.93
C LYS A 474 -1.05 -44.22 13.61
N ALA A 475 -2.20 -44.12 12.94
CA ALA A 475 -3.52 -44.56 13.42
C ALA A 475 -4.55 -44.70 12.27
N THR A 476 -5.52 -45.60 12.42
CA THR A 476 -6.59 -45.90 11.43
C THR A 476 -7.99 -45.96 12.09
N THR A 477 -8.28 -45.09 13.07
CA THR A 477 -9.60 -45.01 13.72
C THR A 477 -10.57 -44.06 13.02
N ALA A 478 -10.08 -43.25 12.08
CA ALA A 478 -10.89 -42.42 11.20
C ALA A 478 -11.76 -43.29 10.27
N THR A 479 -13.08 -43.15 10.39
CA THR A 479 -14.08 -43.87 9.59
C THR A 479 -14.75 -42.99 8.56
N VAL A 480 -14.89 -41.69 8.84
CA VAL A 480 -15.71 -40.76 8.05
C VAL A 480 -15.06 -39.38 7.98
N ILE A 481 -15.27 -38.68 6.87
CA ILE A 481 -14.99 -37.24 6.74
C ILE A 481 -16.27 -36.46 6.41
N GLU A 482 -16.41 -35.28 6.98
CA GLU A 482 -17.49 -34.32 6.71
C GLU A 482 -16.93 -33.03 6.09
N MET A 483 -17.70 -32.41 5.20
CA MET A 483 -17.49 -31.07 4.65
C MET A 483 -18.70 -30.19 5.03
N GLU A 484 -18.44 -28.97 5.50
CA GLU A 484 -19.45 -28.00 5.94
C GLU A 484 -19.15 -26.63 5.32
N VAL A 485 -20.02 -26.15 4.45
CA VAL A 485 -19.87 -24.87 3.74
C VAL A 485 -20.66 -23.79 4.47
N VAL A 486 -19.98 -22.70 4.81
CA VAL A 486 -20.51 -21.60 5.61
C VAL A 486 -20.43 -20.29 4.81
N ASP A 487 -21.53 -19.53 4.82
CA ASP A 487 -21.65 -18.24 4.12
C ASP A 487 -20.89 -17.09 4.84
N PRO A 488 -20.71 -15.93 4.19
CA PRO A 488 -20.11 -14.73 4.83
C PRO A 488 -20.81 -14.23 6.11
N ALA A 489 -22.08 -14.58 6.35
CA ALA A 489 -22.81 -14.18 7.55
C ALA A 489 -22.54 -15.14 8.74
N GLY A 490 -22.17 -16.39 8.45
CA GLY A 490 -21.88 -17.46 9.40
C GLY A 490 -22.87 -18.62 9.39
N HIS A 491 -23.81 -18.67 8.44
CA HIS A 491 -24.77 -19.77 8.30
C HIS A 491 -24.18 -20.93 7.51
N THR A 492 -24.45 -22.16 7.92
CA THR A 492 -24.16 -23.32 7.06
C THR A 492 -25.16 -23.39 5.92
N VAL A 493 -24.67 -23.33 4.69
CA VAL A 493 -25.49 -23.40 3.46
C VAL A 493 -25.48 -24.78 2.79
N ALA A 494 -24.42 -25.58 3.00
CA ALA A 494 -24.34 -26.95 2.50
C ALA A 494 -23.51 -27.85 3.41
N LYS A 495 -23.76 -29.17 3.35
CA LYS A 495 -22.96 -30.21 4.00
C LYS A 495 -22.79 -31.43 3.10
N SER A 496 -21.69 -32.15 3.28
CA SER A 496 -21.43 -33.46 2.70
C SER A 496 -20.76 -34.38 3.73
N ARG A 497 -20.92 -35.69 3.59
CA ARG A 497 -20.31 -36.71 4.47
C ARG A 497 -19.95 -37.92 3.61
N SER A 498 -18.72 -38.42 3.74
CA SER A 498 -18.21 -39.57 2.98
C SER A 498 -17.44 -40.51 3.88
N ASP A 499 -17.72 -41.81 3.77
CA ASP A 499 -16.92 -42.86 4.40
C ASP A 499 -15.49 -42.84 3.84
N ILE A 500 -14.51 -43.14 4.69
CA ILE A 500 -13.09 -43.20 4.31
C ILE A 500 -12.80 -44.59 3.74
N PRO A 501 -12.23 -44.72 2.52
CA PRO A 501 -11.95 -46.02 1.93
C PRO A 501 -11.01 -46.86 2.79
N ASP A 502 -11.45 -48.07 3.16
CA ASP A 502 -10.61 -49.01 3.94
C ASP A 502 -9.64 -49.78 3.04
N VAL A 503 -8.67 -49.04 2.49
CA VAL A 503 -7.56 -49.58 1.71
C VAL A 503 -6.37 -49.92 2.60
N ALA A 504 -5.53 -50.86 2.16
CA ALA A 504 -4.28 -51.22 2.86
C ALA A 504 -3.19 -50.13 2.81
N ASP A 505 -3.45 -49.02 2.13
CA ASP A 505 -2.58 -47.83 2.10
C ASP A 505 -2.77 -46.97 3.35
N THR A 506 -1.68 -46.34 3.79
CA THR A 506 -1.64 -45.39 4.91
C THR A 506 -1.96 -43.96 4.48
N SER A 507 -1.96 -43.67 3.17
CA SER A 507 -2.58 -42.48 2.59
C SER A 507 -3.94 -42.86 2.00
N ARG A 508 -5.00 -42.13 2.37
CA ARG A 508 -6.38 -42.40 1.94
C ARG A 508 -7.00 -41.14 1.36
N VAL A 509 -7.61 -41.23 0.18
CA VAL A 509 -8.33 -40.10 -0.44
C VAL A 509 -9.83 -40.34 -0.32
N ALA A 510 -10.58 -39.33 0.14
CA ALA A 510 -12.03 -39.35 0.21
C ALA A 510 -12.60 -38.17 -0.57
N ALA A 511 -13.53 -38.44 -1.49
CA ALA A 511 -14.22 -37.44 -2.29
C ALA A 511 -15.53 -37.00 -1.62
N LEU A 512 -15.80 -35.70 -1.61
CA LEU A 512 -17.03 -35.11 -1.10
C LEU A 512 -17.65 -34.19 -2.17
N SER A 513 -18.98 -34.07 -2.15
CA SER A 513 -19.68 -33.13 -3.03
C SER A 513 -20.96 -32.58 -2.38
N ALA A 514 -21.32 -31.34 -2.72
CA ALA A 514 -22.55 -30.69 -2.30
C ALA A 514 -22.98 -29.60 -3.32
N GLU A 515 -24.15 -29.02 -3.10
CA GLU A 515 -24.76 -27.96 -3.91
C GLU A 515 -25.14 -26.79 -2.97
N VAL A 516 -24.71 -25.57 -3.31
CA VAL A 516 -25.11 -24.33 -2.63
C VAL A 516 -26.10 -23.59 -3.53
N LYS A 517 -27.34 -23.46 -3.08
CA LYS A 517 -28.38 -22.75 -3.82
C LYS A 517 -28.20 -21.24 -3.73
N GLU A 518 -28.53 -20.55 -4.83
CA GLU A 518 -28.48 -19.08 -4.94
C GLU A 518 -27.11 -18.52 -4.49
N VAL A 519 -26.05 -19.17 -4.96
CA VAL A 519 -24.68 -18.84 -4.57
C VAL A 519 -24.29 -17.44 -5.03
N ARG A 520 -23.63 -16.69 -4.14
CA ARG A 520 -22.97 -15.44 -4.52
C ARG A 520 -21.59 -15.77 -5.08
N THR A 521 -21.42 -15.57 -6.38
CA THR A 521 -20.17 -15.91 -7.06
C THR A 521 -19.03 -14.97 -6.66
N TRP A 522 -17.80 -15.45 -6.82
CA TRP A 522 -16.58 -14.66 -6.66
C TRP A 522 -16.12 -14.12 -8.03
N THR A 523 -15.72 -12.85 -8.06
CA THR A 523 -15.07 -12.16 -9.19
C THR A 523 -14.08 -11.13 -8.64
N ALA A 524 -13.30 -10.48 -9.51
CA ALA A 524 -12.47 -9.34 -9.12
C ALA A 524 -13.28 -8.09 -8.67
N GLU A 525 -14.59 -8.05 -8.91
CA GLU A 525 -15.48 -6.93 -8.55
C GLU A 525 -16.33 -7.24 -7.31
N THR A 526 -16.75 -8.51 -7.20
CA THR A 526 -17.58 -9.03 -6.10
C THR A 526 -16.87 -10.23 -5.44
N PRO A 527 -15.81 -10.01 -4.63
CA PRO A 527 -14.98 -11.08 -4.06
C PRO A 527 -15.66 -11.83 -2.90
N THR A 528 -16.77 -12.53 -3.17
CA THR A 528 -17.52 -13.25 -2.12
C THR A 528 -16.80 -14.53 -1.69
N LEU A 529 -16.29 -14.55 -0.45
CA LEU A 529 -15.61 -15.72 0.13
C LEU A 529 -16.50 -16.50 1.10
N TYR A 530 -16.62 -17.81 0.85
CA TYR A 530 -17.25 -18.80 1.73
C TYR A 530 -16.16 -19.52 2.54
N THR A 531 -16.54 -20.05 3.70
CA THR A 531 -15.66 -20.85 4.58
C THR A 531 -16.03 -22.32 4.47
N VAL A 532 -15.08 -23.18 4.08
CA VAL A 532 -15.30 -24.63 3.96
C VAL A 532 -14.53 -25.35 5.07
N ARG A 533 -15.27 -25.93 6.01
CA ARG A 533 -14.72 -26.67 7.15
C ARG A 533 -14.77 -28.17 6.87
N PHE A 534 -13.64 -28.85 7.02
CA PHE A 534 -13.56 -30.31 6.96
C PHE A 534 -13.36 -30.89 8.34
N ARG A 535 -14.07 -31.98 8.69
CA ARG A 535 -13.90 -32.71 9.94
C ARG A 535 -13.60 -34.18 9.64
N LEU A 536 -12.53 -34.71 10.22
CA LEU A 536 -12.21 -36.13 10.25
C LEU A 536 -12.86 -36.75 11.50
N LEU A 537 -13.53 -37.91 11.41
CA LEU A 537 -14.24 -38.51 12.55
C LEU A 537 -13.99 -40.03 12.71
N ALA A 538 -13.93 -40.47 13.97
CA ALA A 538 -14.11 -41.86 14.38
C ALA A 538 -15.55 -42.03 14.90
N GLY A 539 -16.46 -42.55 14.07
CA GLY A 539 -17.90 -42.45 14.31
C GLY A 539 -18.33 -40.98 14.40
N GLU A 540 -18.87 -40.57 15.55
CA GLU A 540 -19.23 -39.17 15.85
C GLU A 540 -18.12 -38.39 16.58
N ARG A 541 -17.00 -39.03 16.93
CA ARG A 541 -15.87 -38.38 17.60
C ARG A 541 -14.97 -37.71 16.57
N VAL A 542 -15.05 -36.38 16.44
CA VAL A 542 -14.08 -35.58 15.67
C VAL A 542 -12.64 -35.90 16.11
N LEU A 543 -11.75 -36.07 15.13
CA LEU A 543 -10.34 -36.43 15.26
C LEU A 543 -9.43 -35.27 14.86
N HIS A 544 -9.74 -34.64 13.72
CA HIS A 544 -9.03 -33.49 13.16
C HIS A 544 -10.04 -32.56 12.47
N THR A 545 -9.70 -31.28 12.35
CA THR A 545 -10.46 -30.27 11.62
C THR A 545 -9.50 -29.37 10.85
N THR A 546 -9.79 -29.10 9.58
CA THR A 546 -9.16 -28.01 8.81
C THR A 546 -10.23 -27.09 8.22
N THR A 547 -9.85 -25.91 7.75
CA THR A 547 -10.78 -24.92 7.20
C THR A 547 -10.11 -24.09 6.11
N GLU A 548 -10.72 -24.08 4.94
CA GLU A 548 -10.29 -23.30 3.77
C GLU A 548 -11.23 -22.11 3.53
N ARG A 549 -10.77 -21.10 2.79
CA ARG A 549 -11.63 -20.09 2.16
C ARG A 549 -11.77 -20.41 0.68
N VAL A 550 -12.96 -20.23 0.12
CA VAL A 550 -13.22 -20.45 -1.32
C VAL A 550 -14.13 -19.36 -1.87
N GLY A 551 -13.93 -19.02 -3.14
CA GLY A 551 -14.87 -18.23 -3.93
C GLY A 551 -15.52 -19.13 -4.97
N PHE A 552 -16.86 -19.13 -5.04
CA PHE A 552 -17.58 -19.93 -6.03
C PHE A 552 -17.46 -19.26 -7.40
N ARG A 553 -16.66 -19.85 -8.30
CA ARG A 553 -16.33 -19.26 -9.60
C ARG A 553 -16.03 -20.33 -10.64
N THR A 554 -16.11 -19.99 -11.93
CA THR A 554 -15.66 -20.88 -13.01
C THR A 554 -14.88 -20.08 -14.03
N ILE A 555 -13.70 -20.58 -14.41
CA ILE A 555 -12.88 -20.02 -15.49
C ILE A 555 -12.98 -20.91 -16.72
N GLU A 556 -13.05 -20.29 -17.90
CA GLU A 556 -12.87 -20.94 -19.19
C GLU A 556 -11.93 -20.09 -20.07
N VAL A 557 -11.10 -20.74 -20.88
CA VAL A 557 -10.39 -20.10 -21.99
C VAL A 557 -11.00 -20.65 -23.27
N ARG A 558 -11.67 -19.78 -24.04
CA ARG A 558 -12.36 -20.17 -25.28
C ARG A 558 -11.59 -19.60 -26.47
N PRO A 559 -10.92 -20.44 -27.29
CA PRO A 559 -10.12 -19.98 -28.42
C PRO A 559 -10.93 -19.09 -29.38
N GLY A 560 -10.37 -17.95 -29.79
CA GLY A 560 -11.05 -16.96 -30.63
C GLY A 560 -12.13 -16.11 -29.93
N GLU A 561 -12.62 -16.47 -28.74
CA GLU A 561 -13.65 -15.73 -28.01
C GLU A 561 -13.10 -14.90 -26.84
N GLY A 562 -12.20 -15.47 -26.03
CA GLY A 562 -11.57 -14.78 -24.89
C GLY A 562 -11.43 -15.63 -23.62
N ILE A 563 -11.10 -14.94 -22.53
CA ILE A 563 -11.09 -15.48 -21.17
C ILE A 563 -12.47 -15.20 -20.55
N PHE A 564 -13.08 -16.22 -19.95
CA PHE A 564 -14.39 -16.11 -19.32
C PHE A 564 -14.30 -16.43 -17.83
N VAL A 565 -14.95 -15.61 -17.01
CA VAL A 565 -15.18 -15.85 -15.58
C VAL A 565 -16.69 -15.85 -15.34
N ASN A 566 -17.20 -16.93 -14.75
CA ASN A 566 -18.62 -17.16 -14.44
C ASN A 566 -19.53 -17.04 -15.69
N GLY A 567 -18.99 -17.39 -16.87
CA GLY A 567 -19.66 -17.31 -18.16
C GLY A 567 -19.62 -15.92 -18.83
N HIS A 568 -19.09 -14.89 -18.17
CA HIS A 568 -18.88 -13.56 -18.75
C HIS A 568 -17.45 -13.38 -19.26
N ARG A 569 -17.26 -12.70 -20.40
CA ARG A 569 -15.94 -12.42 -20.98
C ARG A 569 -15.27 -11.30 -20.16
N VAL A 570 -14.06 -11.54 -19.66
CA VAL A 570 -13.29 -10.54 -18.88
C VAL A 570 -12.09 -10.04 -19.69
N THR A 571 -11.61 -8.84 -19.39
CA THR A 571 -10.36 -8.31 -19.96
C THR A 571 -9.37 -8.00 -18.86
N LEU A 572 -8.16 -8.58 -18.93
CA LEU A 572 -7.17 -8.47 -17.84
C LEU A 572 -6.42 -7.13 -17.90
N LYS A 573 -6.73 -6.26 -16.93
CA LYS A 573 -6.04 -5.01 -16.59
C LYS A 573 -4.93 -5.38 -15.61
N GLY A 574 -3.76 -5.78 -16.13
CA GLY A 574 -2.72 -6.47 -15.36
C GLY A 574 -1.42 -5.68 -15.15
N ILE A 575 -0.65 -6.12 -14.16
CA ILE A 575 0.77 -5.75 -13.95
C ILE A 575 1.55 -6.93 -13.37
N ASN A 576 2.87 -6.96 -13.58
CA ASN A 576 3.80 -7.91 -12.97
C ASN A 576 4.20 -7.42 -11.57
N ARG A 577 4.44 -8.35 -10.64
CA ARG A 577 4.86 -8.05 -9.27
C ARG A 577 5.91 -9.03 -8.76
N HIS A 578 7.10 -8.51 -8.48
CA HIS A 578 8.05 -9.12 -7.55
C HIS A 578 7.68 -8.80 -6.09
N SER A 579 7.71 -9.81 -5.19
CA SER A 579 7.78 -9.54 -3.74
C SER A 579 9.10 -8.82 -3.40
N PHE A 580 9.04 -7.52 -3.10
CA PHE A 580 10.22 -6.69 -2.81
C PHE A 580 9.91 -5.47 -1.90
N ARG A 581 10.88 -5.10 -1.05
CA ARG A 581 11.06 -3.77 -0.40
C ARG A 581 12.56 -3.47 -0.18
N PRO A 582 13.01 -2.20 -0.11
CA PRO A 582 14.43 -1.86 -0.12
C PRO A 582 15.26 -2.39 1.07
N GLU A 583 14.69 -2.40 2.28
CA GLU A 583 15.39 -2.80 3.51
C GLU A 583 15.37 -4.31 3.78
N SER A 584 14.38 -5.02 3.24
CA SER A 584 14.13 -6.44 3.53
C SER A 584 14.23 -7.36 2.32
N GLY A 585 14.43 -6.81 1.12
CA GLY A 585 14.43 -7.53 -0.15
C GLY A 585 13.11 -8.27 -0.32
N ARG A 586 13.18 -9.60 -0.53
CA ARG A 586 12.00 -10.45 -0.69
C ARG A 586 11.33 -10.89 0.63
N SER A 587 11.87 -10.53 1.80
CA SER A 587 11.27 -10.84 3.10
C SER A 587 10.18 -9.81 3.41
N LEU A 588 8.91 -10.16 3.18
CA LEU A 588 7.76 -9.26 3.35
C LEU A 588 6.91 -9.56 4.59
N SER A 589 6.16 -8.54 5.04
CA SER A 589 5.11 -8.67 6.05
C SER A 589 3.73 -8.91 5.45
N ARG A 590 2.79 -9.44 6.25
CA ARG A 590 1.37 -9.54 5.86
C ARG A 590 0.73 -8.15 5.64
N ALA A 591 1.32 -7.09 6.20
CA ALA A 591 0.90 -5.72 5.91
C ALA A 591 1.34 -5.28 4.51
N GLN A 592 2.61 -5.45 4.16
CA GLN A 592 3.16 -5.09 2.84
C GLN A 592 2.51 -5.88 1.70
N ASN A 593 2.30 -7.20 1.87
CA ASN A 593 1.59 -7.99 0.84
C ASN A 593 0.14 -7.52 0.62
N ARG A 594 -0.54 -6.98 1.64
CA ARG A 594 -1.89 -6.42 1.50
C ARG A 594 -1.86 -4.99 0.93
N GLU A 595 -0.87 -4.19 1.32
CA GLU A 595 -0.61 -2.86 0.77
C GLU A 595 -0.43 -2.91 -0.76
N ASP A 596 0.39 -3.85 -1.24
CA ASP A 596 0.59 -4.08 -2.68
C ASP A 596 -0.75 -4.37 -3.38
N ALA A 597 -1.56 -5.28 -2.81
CA ALA A 597 -2.86 -5.64 -3.36
C ALA A 597 -3.87 -4.47 -3.34
N GLU A 598 -3.84 -3.61 -2.31
CA GLU A 598 -4.64 -2.39 -2.26
C GLU A 598 -4.16 -1.34 -3.28
N LEU A 599 -2.85 -1.24 -3.52
CA LEU A 599 -2.27 -0.33 -4.52
C LEU A 599 -2.68 -0.71 -5.94
N LEU A 600 -2.73 -2.01 -6.24
CA LEU A 600 -3.24 -2.54 -7.51
C LEU A 600 -4.70 -2.15 -7.75
N LYS A 601 -5.57 -2.35 -6.75
CA LYS A 601 -7.00 -1.97 -6.84
C LYS A 601 -7.17 -0.46 -7.04
N GLN A 602 -6.39 0.36 -6.35
CA GLN A 602 -6.43 1.82 -6.49
C GLN A 602 -6.02 2.31 -7.90
N MET A 603 -5.26 1.52 -8.67
CA MET A 603 -4.96 1.78 -10.09
C MET A 603 -6.06 1.27 -11.05
N ASN A 604 -7.22 0.84 -10.54
CA ASN A 604 -8.29 0.17 -11.30
C ASN A 604 -7.85 -1.13 -12.01
N LEU A 605 -6.76 -1.76 -11.55
CA LEU A 605 -6.31 -3.07 -12.05
C LEU A 605 -7.21 -4.19 -11.52
N ASN A 606 -7.44 -5.21 -12.34
CA ASN A 606 -8.19 -6.41 -11.96
C ASN A 606 -7.32 -7.67 -11.96
N ALA A 607 -6.07 -7.61 -12.44
CA ALA A 607 -5.19 -8.75 -12.57
C ALA A 607 -3.73 -8.47 -12.13
N VAL A 608 -2.99 -9.52 -11.79
CA VAL A 608 -1.57 -9.44 -11.43
C VAL A 608 -0.83 -10.76 -11.76
N ARG A 609 0.42 -10.67 -12.22
CA ARG A 609 1.30 -11.83 -12.48
C ARG A 609 2.42 -11.91 -11.45
N MET A 610 2.65 -13.10 -10.91
CA MET A 610 3.67 -13.38 -9.88
C MET A 610 5.04 -13.63 -10.52
N SER A 611 5.57 -12.59 -11.18
CA SER A 611 6.91 -12.62 -11.78
C SER A 611 7.97 -12.90 -10.71
N HIS A 612 8.83 -13.92 -10.80
CA HIS A 612 8.73 -15.14 -11.62
C HIS A 612 8.83 -16.34 -10.68
N TYR A 613 7.93 -16.41 -9.71
CA TYR A 613 7.94 -17.40 -8.63
C TYR A 613 6.67 -17.33 -7.77
N PRO A 614 6.35 -18.38 -6.98
CA PRO A 614 5.16 -18.38 -6.16
C PRO A 614 5.19 -17.30 -5.07
N PRO A 615 4.10 -16.53 -4.91
CA PRO A 615 4.04 -15.42 -3.98
C PRO A 615 3.97 -15.91 -2.53
N ASP A 616 4.03 -14.94 -1.64
CA ASP A 616 3.79 -15.12 -0.23
C ASP A 616 2.28 -15.42 -0.03
N PRO A 617 1.87 -16.46 0.72
CA PRO A 617 0.45 -16.82 0.83
C PRO A 617 -0.45 -15.68 1.30
N SER A 618 0.09 -14.75 2.11
CA SER A 618 -0.60 -13.54 2.54
C SER A 618 -0.93 -12.53 1.41
N PHE A 619 -0.29 -12.62 0.24
CA PHE A 619 -0.67 -11.89 -0.96
C PHE A 619 -1.88 -12.55 -1.65
N LEU A 620 -1.90 -13.88 -1.77
CA LEU A 620 -3.05 -14.62 -2.30
C LEU A 620 -4.28 -14.47 -1.40
N GLU A 621 -4.09 -14.48 -0.08
CA GLU A 621 -5.13 -14.11 0.89
C GLU A 621 -5.73 -12.71 0.62
N ALA A 622 -4.90 -11.73 0.24
CA ALA A 622 -5.33 -10.37 -0.07
C ALA A 622 -5.99 -10.27 -1.46
N ALA A 623 -5.49 -11.00 -2.45
CA ALA A 623 -6.09 -11.09 -3.79
C ALA A 623 -7.49 -11.72 -3.76
N ASP A 624 -7.68 -12.75 -2.92
CA ASP A 624 -8.99 -13.35 -2.64
C ASP A 624 -9.96 -12.38 -1.97
N GLU A 625 -9.48 -11.59 -0.99
CA GLU A 625 -10.28 -10.63 -0.19
C GLU A 625 -10.66 -9.38 -0.98
N LEU A 626 -9.75 -8.85 -1.79
CA LEU A 626 -9.91 -7.58 -2.51
C LEU A 626 -10.39 -7.75 -3.95
N GLY A 627 -10.41 -9.00 -4.46
CA GLY A 627 -10.78 -9.29 -5.84
C GLY A 627 -9.70 -8.90 -6.84
N LEU A 628 -8.67 -9.76 -6.97
CA LEU A 628 -7.66 -9.70 -8.03
C LEU A 628 -7.52 -11.08 -8.70
N TYR A 629 -7.39 -11.07 -10.02
CA TYR A 629 -7.09 -12.25 -10.83
C TYR A 629 -5.58 -12.50 -10.87
N VAL A 630 -5.13 -13.70 -10.49
CA VAL A 630 -3.71 -14.03 -10.35
C VAL A 630 -3.26 -15.00 -11.44
N ILE A 631 -2.09 -14.73 -12.04
CA ILE A 631 -1.25 -15.72 -12.71
C ILE A 631 -0.16 -16.11 -11.73
N ASP A 632 -0.19 -17.37 -11.25
CA ASP A 632 0.79 -17.91 -10.29
C ASP A 632 1.80 -18.80 -11.03
N GLU A 633 3.10 -18.66 -10.71
CA GLU A 633 4.20 -18.98 -11.63
C GLU A 633 5.27 -19.85 -10.99
N LEU A 634 5.48 -21.05 -11.53
CA LEU A 634 6.67 -21.87 -11.26
C LEU A 634 7.90 -21.11 -11.75
N SER A 635 8.93 -21.00 -10.92
CA SER A 635 10.12 -20.22 -11.25
C SER A 635 10.96 -20.84 -12.38
N GLY A 636 11.85 -20.01 -12.95
CA GLY A 636 12.63 -20.31 -14.14
C GLY A 636 12.56 -19.15 -15.13
N TRP A 637 13.69 -18.51 -15.41
CA TRP A 637 13.79 -17.37 -16.32
C TRP A 637 14.86 -17.68 -17.37
N GLN A 638 14.47 -17.77 -18.65
CA GLN A 638 15.28 -18.21 -19.80
C GLN A 638 15.87 -19.64 -19.70
N ALA A 639 16.07 -20.19 -18.50
CA ALA A 639 16.43 -21.57 -18.21
C ALA A 639 15.43 -22.18 -17.21
N HIS A 640 15.30 -23.51 -17.24
CA HIS A 640 14.29 -24.26 -16.49
C HIS A 640 14.93 -25.25 -15.50
N TYR A 641 14.17 -25.63 -14.47
CA TYR A 641 14.54 -26.76 -13.60
C TYR A 641 14.70 -28.07 -14.40
N SER A 642 15.57 -28.95 -13.92
CA SER A 642 15.55 -30.37 -14.31
C SER A 642 14.20 -30.99 -13.93
N THR A 643 13.79 -32.06 -14.61
CA THR A 643 12.54 -32.77 -14.28
C THR A 643 12.60 -33.44 -12.89
N GLU A 644 13.81 -33.70 -12.38
CA GLU A 644 14.05 -34.20 -11.03
C GLU A 644 13.84 -33.10 -9.96
N ALA A 645 14.36 -31.90 -10.19
CA ALA A 645 14.20 -30.76 -9.29
C ALA A 645 12.78 -30.15 -9.37
N GLY A 646 12.25 -29.92 -10.58
CA GLY A 646 11.01 -29.17 -10.77
C GLY A 646 9.72 -29.91 -10.39
N ARG A 647 9.67 -31.25 -10.50
CA ARG A 647 8.47 -32.03 -10.18
C ARG A 647 8.03 -31.95 -8.70
N PRO A 648 8.94 -32.00 -7.72
CA PRO A 648 8.64 -31.63 -6.33
C PRO A 648 8.08 -30.21 -6.20
N LEU A 649 8.69 -29.22 -6.84
CA LEU A 649 8.37 -27.80 -6.68
C LEU A 649 6.99 -27.43 -7.25
N VAL A 650 6.62 -28.02 -8.41
CA VAL A 650 5.24 -27.93 -8.95
C VAL A 650 4.21 -28.47 -7.95
N ARG A 651 4.52 -29.59 -7.28
CA ARG A 651 3.64 -30.14 -6.24
C ARG A 651 3.56 -29.22 -5.02
N GLU A 652 4.70 -28.70 -4.55
CA GLU A 652 4.75 -27.83 -3.36
C GLU A 652 3.98 -26.53 -3.56
N MET A 653 4.10 -25.89 -4.74
CA MET A 653 3.28 -24.74 -5.14
C MET A 653 1.79 -25.12 -5.26
N VAL A 654 1.44 -26.03 -6.17
CA VAL A 654 0.02 -26.28 -6.51
C VAL A 654 -0.75 -26.85 -5.31
N VAL A 655 -0.15 -27.71 -4.48
CA VAL A 655 -0.83 -28.24 -3.27
C VAL A 655 -1.04 -27.16 -2.19
N ARG A 656 -0.16 -26.15 -2.11
CA ARG A 656 -0.31 -24.99 -1.22
C ARG A 656 -1.43 -24.06 -1.71
N ASP A 657 -1.44 -23.75 -3.00
CA ASP A 657 -2.15 -22.56 -3.49
C ASP A 657 -3.47 -22.83 -4.25
N ARG A 658 -3.71 -24.06 -4.73
CA ARG A 658 -4.89 -24.42 -5.57
C ARG A 658 -6.28 -24.09 -5.03
N ASN A 659 -6.43 -23.82 -3.73
CA ASN A 659 -7.74 -23.48 -3.15
C ASN A 659 -8.09 -21.99 -3.31
N HIS A 660 -7.13 -21.12 -3.65
CA HIS A 660 -7.35 -19.68 -3.85
C HIS A 660 -8.23 -19.40 -5.10
N PRO A 661 -9.42 -18.78 -4.97
CA PRO A 661 -10.26 -18.40 -6.11
C PRO A 661 -9.63 -17.33 -7.02
N SER A 662 -8.71 -16.52 -6.48
CA SER A 662 -7.96 -15.50 -7.21
C SER A 662 -7.12 -16.06 -8.37
N ILE A 663 -6.50 -17.24 -8.20
CA ILE A 663 -5.67 -17.87 -9.23
C ILE A 663 -6.54 -18.26 -10.42
N LEU A 664 -6.37 -17.56 -11.54
CA LEU A 664 -6.98 -17.89 -12.83
C LEU A 664 -6.10 -18.89 -13.58
N PHE A 665 -4.80 -18.61 -13.66
CA PHE A 665 -3.84 -19.36 -14.46
C PHE A 665 -2.69 -19.87 -13.59
N TRP A 666 -2.21 -21.06 -13.93
CA TRP A 666 -0.86 -21.47 -13.62
C TRP A 666 0.09 -21.04 -14.75
N SER A 667 1.34 -20.77 -14.42
CA SER A 667 2.43 -20.52 -15.36
C SER A 667 3.59 -21.47 -15.07
N ASN A 668 4.13 -22.08 -16.12
CA ASN A 668 5.38 -22.85 -16.09
C ASN A 668 6.46 -21.94 -16.68
N GLY A 669 7.26 -21.26 -15.85
CA GLY A 669 8.44 -20.47 -16.24
C GLY A 669 8.21 -19.25 -17.15
N ASN A 670 9.26 -18.44 -17.27
CA ASN A 670 9.32 -17.21 -18.08
C ASN A 670 10.44 -17.23 -19.13
N GLU A 671 10.24 -16.56 -20.25
CA GLU A 671 11.23 -16.33 -21.34
C GLU A 671 11.82 -17.63 -21.92
N GLY A 672 11.03 -18.71 -21.95
CA GLY A 672 11.49 -20.05 -22.29
C GLY A 672 12.12 -20.83 -21.13
N GLY A 673 11.99 -20.34 -19.89
CA GLY A 673 12.40 -20.98 -18.65
C GLY A 673 11.48 -22.12 -18.18
N TRP A 674 10.70 -22.72 -19.09
CA TRP A 674 9.77 -23.81 -18.80
C TRP A 674 10.33 -25.19 -19.10
N ASN A 675 9.81 -26.19 -18.39
CA ASN A 675 10.04 -27.60 -18.70
C ASN A 675 8.71 -28.29 -19.01
N SER A 676 8.48 -28.67 -20.27
CA SER A 676 7.23 -29.29 -20.72
C SER A 676 7.01 -30.72 -20.19
N GLU A 677 8.02 -31.37 -19.60
CA GLU A 677 7.84 -32.64 -18.88
C GLU A 677 7.12 -32.45 -17.53
N LEU A 678 6.83 -31.20 -17.14
CA LEU A 678 6.09 -30.82 -15.93
C LEU A 678 4.66 -30.33 -16.21
N ASP A 679 4.28 -30.07 -17.48
CA ASP A 679 2.98 -29.44 -17.82
C ASP A 679 1.78 -30.24 -17.28
N ASP A 680 1.83 -31.56 -17.32
CA ASP A 680 0.76 -32.45 -16.83
C ASP A 680 0.78 -32.61 -15.29
N ASP A 681 1.89 -32.30 -14.59
CA ASP A 681 1.94 -32.34 -13.13
C ASP A 681 1.15 -31.19 -12.48
N PHE A 682 0.83 -30.10 -13.19
CA PHE A 682 -0.06 -29.05 -12.68
C PHE A 682 -1.49 -29.57 -12.48
N ALA A 683 -2.11 -30.07 -13.56
CA ALA A 683 -3.46 -30.64 -13.55
C ALA A 683 -3.59 -31.85 -12.62
N ARG A 684 -2.49 -32.59 -12.40
CA ARG A 684 -2.40 -33.69 -11.43
C ARG A 684 -2.64 -33.27 -9.98
N TRP A 685 -2.32 -32.03 -9.60
CA TRP A 685 -2.46 -31.54 -8.22
C TRP A 685 -3.59 -30.52 -8.06
N ASP A 686 -4.11 -29.94 -9.14
CA ASP A 686 -5.25 -29.00 -9.13
C ASP A 686 -6.56 -29.64 -9.60
N LEU A 687 -7.49 -29.90 -8.66
CA LEU A 687 -8.81 -30.47 -8.92
C LEU A 687 -9.69 -29.58 -9.84
N GLN A 688 -9.37 -28.30 -10.01
CA GLN A 688 -10.10 -27.40 -10.91
C GLN A 688 -9.66 -27.51 -12.37
N ASP A 689 -8.54 -28.17 -12.68
CA ASP A 689 -7.90 -28.21 -14.00
C ASP A 689 -7.75 -26.81 -14.63
N ARG A 690 -7.19 -25.86 -13.85
CA ARG A 690 -6.99 -24.47 -14.28
C ARG A 690 -6.10 -24.41 -15.54
N PRO A 691 -6.36 -23.46 -16.47
CA PRO A 691 -5.51 -23.25 -17.64
C PRO A 691 -4.04 -22.98 -17.27
N LEU A 692 -3.13 -23.65 -17.99
CA LEU A 692 -1.68 -23.50 -17.88
C LEU A 692 -1.15 -22.59 -19.01
N LEU A 693 -0.24 -21.69 -18.66
CA LEU A 693 0.49 -20.82 -19.58
C LEU A 693 1.98 -21.21 -19.65
N HIS A 694 2.57 -20.95 -20.82
CA HIS A 694 4.01 -20.75 -21.00
C HIS A 694 4.21 -19.26 -21.25
N THR A 695 4.88 -18.54 -20.34
CA THR A 695 5.02 -17.08 -20.48
C THR A 695 6.24 -16.74 -21.33
N PHE A 696 5.97 -16.34 -22.57
CA PHE A 696 6.88 -15.96 -23.66
C PHE A 696 8.09 -16.89 -23.95
N PRO A 697 8.32 -17.37 -25.19
CA PRO A 697 9.49 -18.19 -25.53
C PRO A 697 10.86 -17.49 -25.42
N GLY A 698 10.91 -16.21 -25.03
CA GLY A 698 12.09 -15.36 -25.16
C GLY A 698 12.32 -14.94 -26.62
N PHE A 699 13.00 -13.81 -26.84
CA PHE A 699 13.20 -13.19 -28.15
C PHE A 699 13.90 -14.06 -29.22
N HIS A 700 14.44 -15.22 -28.84
CA HIS A 700 15.25 -16.10 -29.68
C HIS A 700 14.68 -17.51 -29.88
N ARG A 701 13.49 -17.82 -29.33
CA ARG A 701 12.82 -19.13 -29.52
C ARG A 701 11.43 -18.95 -30.14
N GLY A 702 10.88 -20.05 -30.66
CA GLY A 702 9.92 -20.06 -31.78
C GLY A 702 8.54 -19.41 -31.55
N ARG A 703 7.51 -20.24 -31.28
CA ARG A 703 6.12 -19.78 -31.24
C ARG A 703 5.79 -19.13 -29.91
N THR A 704 5.17 -17.95 -29.94
CA THR A 704 4.67 -17.23 -28.75
C THR A 704 3.28 -17.69 -28.29
N VAL A 705 2.70 -18.68 -28.96
CA VAL A 705 1.35 -19.21 -28.69
C VAL A 705 1.43 -20.55 -27.98
N PHE A 706 0.83 -20.64 -26.79
CA PHE A 706 0.61 -21.89 -26.05
C PHE A 706 -0.88 -22.03 -25.68
N ARG A 707 -1.45 -23.22 -25.89
CA ARG A 707 -2.87 -23.55 -25.63
C ARG A 707 -3.90 -22.50 -26.13
N GLY A 708 -3.58 -21.79 -27.22
CA GLY A 708 -4.44 -20.75 -27.83
C GLY A 708 -4.27 -19.33 -27.28
N VAL A 709 -3.24 -19.09 -26.45
CA VAL A 709 -2.90 -17.77 -25.89
C VAL A 709 -1.50 -17.36 -26.35
N ASN A 710 -1.40 -16.15 -26.91
CA ASN A 710 -0.19 -15.48 -27.38
C ASN A 710 0.36 -14.57 -26.27
N THR A 711 1.40 -15.04 -25.58
CA THR A 711 2.02 -14.39 -24.41
C THR A 711 3.21 -13.49 -24.79
N ARG A 712 3.25 -12.94 -26.01
CA ARG A 712 4.40 -12.16 -26.52
C ARG A 712 4.75 -10.97 -25.62
N HIS A 713 6.00 -10.92 -25.14
CA HIS A 713 6.52 -9.78 -24.38
C HIS A 713 6.92 -8.60 -25.28
N TYR A 714 6.76 -7.40 -24.72
CA TYR A 714 7.19 -6.10 -25.25
C TYR A 714 6.95 -5.89 -26.77
N PRO A 715 5.77 -6.25 -27.32
CA PRO A 715 5.47 -6.03 -28.72
C PRO A 715 5.50 -4.52 -29.05
N THR A 716 5.98 -4.17 -30.24
CA THR A 716 5.66 -2.85 -30.81
C THR A 716 4.15 -2.75 -31.04
N TYR A 717 3.62 -1.54 -31.16
CA TYR A 717 2.20 -1.33 -31.47
C TYR A 717 1.77 -2.12 -32.72
N ASP A 718 2.57 -2.07 -33.79
CA ASP A 718 2.31 -2.82 -35.03
C ASP A 718 2.33 -4.34 -34.83
N GLN A 719 3.23 -4.88 -33.99
CA GLN A 719 3.27 -6.31 -33.68
C GLN A 719 2.06 -6.76 -32.84
N LEU A 720 1.58 -5.89 -31.95
CA LEU A 720 0.35 -6.11 -31.21
C LEU A 720 -0.85 -6.11 -32.15
N VAL A 721 -1.01 -5.08 -32.99
CA VAL A 721 -2.11 -4.97 -33.97
C VAL A 721 -2.07 -6.14 -34.98
N GLN A 722 -0.89 -6.56 -35.44
CA GLN A 722 -0.74 -7.75 -36.27
C GLN A 722 -1.19 -9.04 -35.55
N SER A 723 -0.92 -9.15 -34.24
CA SER A 723 -1.36 -10.30 -33.42
C SER A 723 -2.88 -10.27 -33.21
N LEU A 724 -3.45 -9.09 -32.94
CA LEU A 724 -4.89 -8.86 -32.71
C LEU A 724 -5.76 -9.06 -33.96
N ALA A 725 -5.14 -9.29 -35.12
CA ALA A 725 -5.79 -9.64 -36.39
C ALA A 725 -5.72 -11.15 -36.72
N GLY A 726 -5.19 -11.98 -35.81
CA GLY A 726 -5.20 -13.45 -35.90
C GLY A 726 -6.30 -14.10 -35.06
N ASP A 727 -6.30 -15.44 -35.03
CA ASP A 727 -7.32 -16.26 -34.33
C ASP A 727 -6.96 -16.57 -32.86
N ASP A 728 -5.69 -16.49 -32.49
CA ASP A 728 -5.18 -16.77 -31.13
C ASP A 728 -5.45 -15.61 -30.16
N LEU A 729 -5.75 -15.91 -28.90
CA LEU A 729 -6.00 -14.87 -27.88
C LEU A 729 -4.72 -14.09 -27.59
N VAL A 730 -4.80 -12.75 -27.58
CA VAL A 730 -3.64 -11.88 -27.39
C VAL A 730 -3.63 -11.33 -25.98
N MET A 731 -2.60 -11.69 -25.22
CA MET A 731 -2.42 -11.29 -23.83
C MET A 731 -0.92 -11.17 -23.51
N PRO A 732 -0.27 -10.02 -23.83
CA PRO A 732 1.12 -9.78 -23.47
C PRO A 732 1.32 -9.90 -21.96
N THR A 733 2.11 -10.88 -21.52
CA THR A 733 2.41 -11.08 -20.09
C THR A 733 3.45 -10.12 -19.55
N GLU A 734 4.12 -9.36 -20.43
CA GLU A 734 4.91 -8.17 -20.12
C GLU A 734 4.77 -7.18 -21.31
N TYR A 735 4.35 -5.93 -21.06
CA TYR A 735 4.32 -4.86 -22.07
C TYR A 735 4.51 -3.47 -21.43
N LEU A 736 4.80 -2.45 -22.27
CA LEU A 736 5.06 -1.06 -21.88
C LEU A 736 5.99 -0.93 -20.66
N HIS A 737 7.20 -1.45 -20.81
CA HIS A 737 8.22 -1.51 -19.76
C HIS A 737 8.58 -0.14 -19.18
N GLY A 738 8.33 0.08 -17.89
CA GLY A 738 8.46 1.35 -17.15
C GLY A 738 9.86 1.85 -16.79
N LEU A 739 10.87 1.67 -17.64
CA LEU A 739 12.23 2.10 -17.28
C LEU A 739 12.29 3.63 -17.14
N TYR A 740 12.64 4.11 -15.94
CA TYR A 740 12.66 5.55 -15.61
C TYR A 740 11.32 6.27 -15.90
N ASP A 741 10.20 5.54 -15.78
CA ASP A 741 8.83 5.89 -16.20
C ASP A 741 8.70 6.44 -17.65
N GLY A 742 9.59 5.99 -18.54
CA GLY A 742 9.23 5.74 -19.92
C GLY A 742 8.58 4.36 -20.01
N GLY A 743 7.35 4.27 -20.52
CA GLY A 743 6.50 3.08 -20.44
C GLY A 743 5.32 3.29 -19.50
N HIS A 744 4.79 2.20 -18.94
CA HIS A 744 3.54 2.11 -18.18
C HIS A 744 2.37 2.86 -18.81
N GLY A 745 2.21 4.15 -18.49
CA GLY A 745 1.19 5.03 -19.06
C GLY A 745 1.53 5.56 -20.46
N ALA A 746 2.80 5.63 -20.84
CA ALA A 746 3.24 6.13 -22.15
C ALA A 746 2.89 5.15 -23.29
N GLY A 747 1.97 5.57 -24.16
CA GLY A 747 1.37 4.72 -25.20
C GLY A 747 0.25 3.80 -24.70
N LEU A 748 -0.09 3.82 -23.40
CA LEU A 748 -1.08 2.92 -22.79
C LEU A 748 -2.47 3.05 -23.43
N ARG A 749 -2.88 4.29 -23.75
CA ARG A 749 -4.18 4.56 -24.38
C ARG A 749 -4.30 3.86 -25.74
N ASP A 750 -3.27 3.94 -26.57
CA ASP A 750 -3.27 3.30 -27.90
C ASP A 750 -3.30 1.77 -27.78
N PHE A 751 -2.42 1.20 -26.95
CA PHE A 751 -2.37 -0.25 -26.71
C PHE A 751 -3.70 -0.79 -26.14
N TRP A 752 -4.26 -0.12 -25.13
CA TRP A 752 -5.52 -0.52 -24.51
C TRP A 752 -6.72 -0.39 -25.45
N ASN A 753 -6.77 0.68 -26.25
CA ASN A 753 -7.81 0.84 -27.27
C ASN A 753 -7.71 -0.27 -28.34
N ALA A 754 -6.50 -0.65 -28.78
CA ALA A 754 -6.30 -1.73 -29.74
C ALA A 754 -6.74 -3.09 -29.16
N ILE A 755 -6.31 -3.43 -27.94
CA ILE A 755 -6.68 -4.67 -27.25
C ILE A 755 -8.21 -4.77 -27.06
N THR A 756 -8.83 -3.73 -26.50
CA THR A 756 -10.28 -3.75 -26.19
C THR A 756 -11.19 -3.65 -27.41
N SER A 757 -10.65 -3.26 -28.58
CA SER A 757 -11.39 -3.26 -29.85
C SER A 757 -11.32 -4.60 -30.61
N SER A 758 -10.49 -5.56 -30.18
CA SER A 758 -10.32 -6.85 -30.84
C SER A 758 -11.10 -7.97 -30.13
N PRO A 759 -11.77 -8.88 -30.86
CA PRO A 759 -12.44 -10.04 -30.25
C PRO A 759 -11.45 -11.00 -29.57
N VAL A 760 -10.20 -11.06 -30.04
CA VAL A 760 -9.15 -11.91 -29.45
C VAL A 760 -8.29 -11.19 -28.41
N GLY A 761 -8.44 -9.87 -28.24
CA GLY A 761 -7.73 -9.11 -27.21
C GLY A 761 -8.23 -9.45 -25.81
N ALA A 762 -7.40 -10.09 -25.00
CA ALA A 762 -7.77 -10.61 -23.68
C ALA A 762 -7.21 -9.78 -22.50
N GLY A 763 -6.37 -8.78 -22.78
CA GLY A 763 -5.76 -7.90 -21.78
C GLY A 763 -4.25 -7.80 -21.96
N GLY A 764 -3.54 -7.43 -20.89
CA GLY A 764 -2.08 -7.39 -20.86
C GLY A 764 -1.55 -7.01 -19.48
N PHE A 765 -0.29 -7.33 -19.21
CA PHE A 765 0.37 -7.11 -17.91
C PHE A 765 1.56 -6.16 -18.04
N LEU A 766 1.44 -4.97 -17.45
CA LEU A 766 2.51 -3.98 -17.39
C LEU A 766 3.75 -4.52 -16.66
N TRP A 767 4.94 -3.97 -16.91
CA TRP A 767 6.20 -4.33 -16.22
C TRP A 767 6.88 -3.09 -15.63
N VAL A 768 7.09 -2.96 -14.32
CA VAL A 768 6.66 -3.82 -13.17
C VAL A 768 6.00 -2.95 -12.09
N LEU A 769 5.46 -3.53 -11.00
CA LEU A 769 4.79 -2.77 -9.94
C LEU A 769 5.67 -1.69 -9.30
N ALA A 770 6.85 -2.03 -8.80
CA ALA A 770 7.70 -1.11 -8.03
C ALA A 770 9.17 -1.26 -8.41
N ASP A 771 9.95 -0.17 -8.30
CA ASP A 771 11.40 -0.20 -8.45
C ASP A 771 12.04 -1.17 -7.43
N GLU A 772 12.78 -2.17 -7.91
CA GLU A 772 13.52 -3.11 -7.04
C GLU A 772 14.83 -2.50 -6.53
N GLY A 773 14.78 -1.28 -5.99
CA GLY A 773 15.93 -0.57 -5.44
C GLY A 773 16.32 -1.06 -4.04
N VAL A 774 17.55 -1.54 -3.82
CA VAL A 774 18.01 -2.01 -2.50
C VAL A 774 18.60 -0.88 -1.67
N ALA A 775 18.24 -0.80 -0.39
CA ALA A 775 18.86 0.14 0.55
C ALA A 775 20.33 -0.23 0.84
N ARG A 776 21.26 0.70 0.60
CA ARG A 776 22.70 0.50 0.78
C ARG A 776 23.37 1.70 1.44
N SER A 777 24.49 1.44 2.13
CA SER A 777 25.38 2.49 2.64
C SER A 777 26.61 2.64 1.73
N ASN A 778 27.09 3.87 1.52
CA ASN A 778 28.32 4.15 0.77
C ASN A 778 29.57 4.13 1.68
N GLU A 779 30.77 4.37 1.13
CA GLU A 779 32.02 4.38 1.91
C GLU A 779 32.08 5.44 3.02
N GLN A 780 31.29 6.51 2.95
CA GLN A 780 31.16 7.53 4.00
C GLN A 780 30.05 7.19 5.02
N GLY A 781 29.30 6.10 4.83
CA GLY A 781 28.16 5.71 5.67
C GLY A 781 26.82 6.33 5.28
N ASN A 782 26.78 7.15 4.21
CA ASN A 782 25.53 7.74 3.72
C ASN A 782 24.64 6.65 3.10
N GLN A 783 23.34 6.67 3.40
CA GLN A 783 22.39 5.75 2.78
C GLN A 783 22.01 6.22 1.38
N TYR A 784 21.75 5.28 0.48
CA TYR A 784 21.21 5.47 -0.87
C TYR A 784 20.42 4.23 -1.29
N ILE A 785 19.61 4.37 -2.35
CA ILE A 785 18.94 3.25 -3.01
C ILE A 785 19.75 2.84 -4.24
N ASP A 786 20.00 1.55 -4.40
CA ASP A 786 20.72 0.97 -5.53
C ASP A 786 19.77 0.20 -6.44
N VAL A 787 19.60 0.71 -7.66
CA VAL A 787 18.70 0.15 -8.69
C VAL A 787 19.45 -0.68 -9.75
N ALA A 788 20.66 -1.18 -9.44
CA ALA A 788 21.46 -1.99 -10.37
C ALA A 788 21.59 -1.34 -11.77
N THR A 789 21.89 -0.04 -11.80
CA THR A 789 21.99 0.82 -13.00
C THR A 789 20.65 1.06 -13.73
N ASN A 790 20.29 0.23 -14.71
CA ASN A 790 19.01 0.27 -15.42
C ASN A 790 18.30 -1.09 -15.46
N LEU A 791 18.61 -1.97 -14.50
CA LEU A 791 18.05 -3.32 -14.41
C LEU A 791 16.86 -3.41 -13.43
N ALA A 792 16.87 -2.64 -12.34
CA ALA A 792 15.78 -2.61 -11.35
C ALA A 792 14.86 -1.35 -11.31
N PRO A 793 15.10 -0.21 -12.01
CA PRO A 793 14.24 0.96 -11.94
C PRO A 793 13.14 0.94 -13.00
N ASP A 794 12.28 -0.07 -12.85
CA ASP A 794 11.29 -0.52 -13.83
C ASP A 794 9.83 -0.28 -13.35
N GLY A 795 9.63 0.35 -12.19
CA GLY A 795 8.36 0.44 -11.48
C GLY A 795 7.30 1.34 -12.12
N ILE A 796 6.05 1.24 -11.64
CA ILE A 796 5.00 2.28 -11.79
C ILE A 796 4.86 3.12 -10.52
N VAL A 797 5.57 2.71 -9.46
CA VAL A 797 5.83 3.45 -8.23
C VAL A 797 7.30 3.23 -7.81
N GLY A 798 7.84 4.16 -7.04
CA GLY A 798 9.20 4.07 -6.51
C GLY A 798 9.43 2.95 -5.48
N PRO A 799 10.66 2.81 -4.96
CA PRO A 799 11.07 1.73 -4.07
C PRO A 799 10.29 1.68 -2.74
N HIS A 800 9.77 2.82 -2.28
CA HIS A 800 8.89 2.96 -1.11
C HIS A 800 7.44 3.32 -1.51
N HIS A 801 7.04 2.96 -2.73
CA HIS A 801 5.74 3.20 -3.35
C HIS A 801 5.40 4.68 -3.62
N GLU A 802 6.41 5.51 -3.84
CA GLU A 802 6.24 6.88 -4.30
C GLU A 802 5.56 6.90 -5.67
N ARG A 803 4.35 7.47 -5.77
CA ARG A 803 3.52 7.34 -6.97
C ARG A 803 4.04 8.19 -8.12
N GLU A 804 4.26 7.55 -9.26
CA GLU A 804 4.72 8.19 -10.49
C GLU A 804 3.54 8.66 -11.36
N ALA A 805 3.81 9.41 -12.43
CA ALA A 805 2.75 9.93 -13.28
C ALA A 805 1.96 8.81 -13.98
N SER A 806 2.63 7.72 -14.37
CA SER A 806 1.97 6.56 -14.97
C SER A 806 0.97 5.85 -14.05
N TYR A 807 1.12 5.92 -12.72
CA TYR A 807 0.15 5.38 -11.76
C TYR A 807 -1.25 5.96 -12.02
N TYR A 808 -1.32 7.29 -12.15
CA TYR A 808 -2.57 8.01 -12.38
C TYR A 808 -3.03 7.87 -13.83
N THR A 809 -2.11 7.73 -14.79
CA THR A 809 -2.47 7.39 -16.17
C THR A 809 -3.18 6.04 -16.24
N ALA A 810 -2.62 4.99 -15.61
CA ALA A 810 -3.25 3.68 -15.53
C ALA A 810 -4.62 3.75 -14.82
N GLN A 811 -4.70 4.43 -13.67
CA GLN A 811 -5.95 4.68 -12.96
C GLN A 811 -7.03 5.30 -13.87
N ARG A 812 -6.69 6.36 -14.62
CA ARG A 812 -7.63 7.09 -15.51
C ARG A 812 -8.06 6.27 -16.73
N ILE A 813 -7.14 5.48 -17.32
CA ILE A 813 -7.39 4.67 -18.52
C ILE A 813 -8.21 3.41 -18.17
N PHE A 814 -7.89 2.76 -17.05
CA PHE A 814 -8.54 1.52 -16.61
C PHE A 814 -9.82 1.73 -15.78
N ALA A 815 -10.15 2.97 -15.42
CA ALA A 815 -11.35 3.33 -14.67
C ALA A 815 -12.61 2.65 -15.22
N PRO A 816 -13.40 1.97 -14.38
CA PRO A 816 -14.59 1.22 -14.79
C PRO A 816 -15.79 2.15 -15.09
N VAL A 817 -15.69 3.43 -14.73
CA VAL A 817 -16.58 4.48 -15.23
C VAL A 817 -15.81 5.31 -16.24
N GLN A 818 -16.38 5.54 -17.43
CA GLN A 818 -15.77 6.38 -18.46
C GLN A 818 -16.74 7.48 -18.90
N PHE A 819 -16.32 8.73 -18.71
CA PHE A 819 -16.96 9.94 -19.24
C PHE A 819 -16.15 10.50 -20.43
N ASP A 820 -16.82 11.27 -21.28
CA ASP A 820 -16.20 12.05 -22.35
C ASP A 820 -15.23 13.13 -21.80
N ALA A 821 -14.26 13.52 -22.63
CA ALA A 821 -13.22 14.48 -22.25
C ALA A 821 -13.73 15.92 -22.08
N THR A 822 -14.88 16.25 -22.69
CA THR A 822 -15.51 17.58 -22.64
C THR A 822 -16.95 17.47 -22.16
N LEU A 823 -17.47 18.54 -21.55
CA LEU A 823 -18.88 18.63 -21.19
C LEU A 823 -19.75 18.83 -22.45
N PRO A 824 -20.99 18.31 -22.48
CA PRO A 824 -22.00 18.72 -23.46
C PRO A 824 -22.18 20.24 -23.48
N SER A 825 -22.37 20.82 -24.66
CA SER A 825 -22.57 22.27 -24.83
C SER A 825 -23.89 22.54 -25.56
N PRO A 826 -24.87 23.23 -24.94
CA PRO A 826 -24.88 23.70 -23.55
C PRO A 826 -24.96 22.54 -22.54
N PHE A 827 -24.39 22.74 -21.34
CA PHE A 827 -24.45 21.75 -20.26
C PHE A 827 -25.80 21.85 -19.51
N THR A 828 -26.55 20.75 -19.45
CA THR A 828 -27.90 20.70 -18.85
C THR A 828 -27.96 19.94 -17.52
N GLY A 829 -26.81 19.60 -16.93
CA GLY A 829 -26.72 18.65 -15.82
C GLY A 829 -26.70 17.18 -16.25
N GLU A 830 -26.84 16.89 -17.56
CA GLU A 830 -26.68 15.55 -18.13
C GLU A 830 -25.22 15.27 -18.48
N LEU A 831 -24.69 14.12 -18.04
CA LEU A 831 -23.36 13.62 -18.39
C LEU A 831 -23.46 12.24 -19.06
N PRO A 832 -23.10 12.10 -20.36
CA PRO A 832 -22.92 10.80 -20.99
C PRO A 832 -21.81 10.00 -20.30
N LEU A 833 -22.05 8.71 -20.07
CA LEU A 833 -21.04 7.79 -19.53
C LEU A 833 -21.23 6.35 -20.02
N ARG A 834 -20.13 5.59 -19.97
CA ARG A 834 -20.09 4.14 -20.20
C ARG A 834 -19.72 3.40 -18.91
N ASN A 835 -20.39 2.29 -18.66
CA ASN A 835 -19.99 1.26 -17.72
C ASN A 835 -18.94 0.33 -18.37
N ALA A 836 -17.78 0.21 -17.74
CA ALA A 836 -16.64 -0.63 -18.12
C ALA A 836 -16.17 -1.54 -16.97
N TYR A 837 -17.09 -1.88 -16.06
CA TYR A 837 -17.06 -3.12 -15.27
C TYR A 837 -17.48 -4.32 -16.14
N ASP A 838 -17.03 -5.51 -15.75
CA ASP A 838 -17.42 -6.80 -16.32
C ASP A 838 -18.68 -7.38 -15.64
N PHE A 839 -19.01 -7.00 -14.38
CA PHE A 839 -20.15 -7.57 -13.63
C PHE A 839 -21.05 -6.52 -12.96
N LEU A 840 -20.50 -5.46 -12.35
CA LEU A 840 -21.26 -4.47 -11.58
C LEU A 840 -22.14 -3.55 -12.43
N ASN A 841 -23.30 -3.16 -11.87
CA ASN A 841 -24.17 -2.12 -12.42
C ASN A 841 -23.83 -0.75 -11.80
N LEU A 842 -23.91 0.34 -12.57
CA LEU A 842 -23.65 1.68 -12.04
C LEU A 842 -24.69 2.15 -11.00
N ASN A 843 -25.80 1.42 -10.78
CA ASN A 843 -26.72 1.67 -9.67
C ASN A 843 -26.17 1.24 -8.29
N GLU A 844 -25.10 0.43 -8.27
CA GLU A 844 -24.44 -0.06 -7.06
C GLU A 844 -23.33 0.91 -6.57
N LEU A 845 -22.89 1.83 -7.43
CA LEU A 845 -21.89 2.86 -7.14
C LEU A 845 -22.53 4.10 -6.49
N GLU A 846 -21.72 4.88 -5.77
CA GLU A 846 -22.07 6.26 -5.42
C GLU A 846 -21.42 7.26 -6.39
N PHE A 847 -22.19 8.27 -6.79
CA PHE A 847 -21.69 9.38 -7.61
C PHE A 847 -21.81 10.68 -6.82
N HIS A 848 -20.68 11.35 -6.59
CA HIS A 848 -20.61 12.63 -5.87
C HIS A 848 -20.14 13.74 -6.81
N TRP A 849 -20.75 14.92 -6.73
CA TRP A 849 -20.42 16.07 -7.56
C TRP A 849 -20.12 17.31 -6.72
N GLN A 850 -19.28 18.19 -7.24
CA GLN A 850 -18.90 19.46 -6.62
C GLN A 850 -18.85 20.57 -7.66
N LEU A 851 -19.37 21.75 -7.30
CA LEU A 851 -19.14 23.00 -8.03
C LEU A 851 -18.01 23.75 -7.34
N LEU A 852 -16.95 24.05 -8.09
CA LEU A 852 -15.69 24.57 -7.60
C LEU A 852 -15.45 26.00 -8.07
N GLN A 853 -14.80 26.80 -7.23
CA GLN A 853 -14.18 28.06 -7.59
C GLN A 853 -12.71 28.04 -7.15
N PHE A 854 -11.79 28.32 -8.07
CA PHE A 854 -10.36 28.22 -7.86
C PHE A 854 -9.78 29.52 -7.26
N PRO A 855 -8.69 29.45 -6.48
CA PRO A 855 -7.92 30.62 -6.10
C PRO A 855 -7.31 31.34 -7.32
N GLU A 856 -7.44 32.66 -7.36
CA GLU A 856 -6.75 33.52 -8.35
C GLU A 856 -5.22 33.55 -8.13
N PRO A 857 -4.40 33.91 -9.14
CA PRO A 857 -2.93 33.84 -9.08
C PRO A 857 -2.30 34.54 -7.86
N THR A 858 -2.94 35.58 -7.33
CA THR A 858 -2.47 36.40 -6.22
C THR A 858 -2.64 35.76 -4.83
N PHE A 859 -3.43 34.69 -4.71
CA PHE A 859 -3.64 33.98 -3.43
C PHE A 859 -2.66 32.81 -3.26
N THR A 860 -2.22 32.57 -2.03
CA THR A 860 -1.34 31.44 -1.66
C THR A 860 -2.08 30.10 -1.50
N ALA A 861 -3.40 30.08 -1.62
CA ALA A 861 -4.20 28.87 -1.51
C ALA A 861 -4.14 28.01 -2.78
N THR A 862 -4.17 26.69 -2.60
CA THR A 862 -4.28 25.69 -3.70
C THR A 862 -5.62 24.98 -3.72
N GLN A 863 -6.31 24.89 -2.57
CA GLN A 863 -7.59 24.21 -2.49
C GLN A 863 -8.72 25.06 -3.09
N PRO A 864 -9.58 24.51 -3.97
CA PRO A 864 -10.75 25.22 -4.47
C PRO A 864 -11.78 25.44 -3.36
N ASN A 865 -12.49 26.57 -3.43
CA ASN A 865 -13.72 26.77 -2.68
C ASN A 865 -14.81 25.86 -3.26
N VAL A 866 -15.34 24.95 -2.46
CA VAL A 866 -16.49 24.12 -2.83
C VAL A 866 -17.76 24.95 -2.62
N ILE A 867 -18.30 25.51 -3.69
CA ILE A 867 -19.49 26.40 -3.67
C ILE A 867 -20.77 25.59 -3.46
N ALA A 868 -20.85 24.41 -4.07
CA ALA A 868 -21.90 23.43 -3.83
C ALA A 868 -21.35 22.00 -3.95
N THR A 869 -22.02 21.05 -3.31
CA THR A 869 -21.68 19.62 -3.38
C THR A 869 -22.95 18.81 -3.20
N GLY A 870 -22.97 17.58 -3.74
CA GLY A 870 -24.07 16.66 -3.51
C GLY A 870 -23.81 15.27 -4.08
N GLN A 871 -24.69 14.33 -3.72
CA GLN A 871 -24.75 13.01 -4.33
C GLN A 871 -25.70 13.08 -5.54
N ALA A 872 -25.31 12.51 -6.68
CA ALA A 872 -26.18 12.28 -7.82
C ALA A 872 -26.93 10.96 -7.65
N LYS A 873 -28.07 10.79 -8.32
CA LYS A 873 -28.75 9.50 -8.33
C LYS A 873 -28.00 8.55 -9.25
N SER A 874 -27.43 7.49 -8.69
CA SER A 874 -26.73 6.44 -9.42
C SER A 874 -27.58 5.86 -10.56
N PRO A 875 -27.07 5.82 -11.81
CA PRO A 875 -27.84 5.46 -12.98
C PRO A 875 -27.88 3.94 -13.16
N ASN A 876 -29.04 3.39 -13.53
CA ASN A 876 -29.16 1.96 -13.82
C ASN A 876 -28.63 1.65 -15.22
N ILE A 877 -27.33 1.32 -15.31
CA ILE A 877 -26.59 1.01 -16.53
C ILE A 877 -25.81 -0.28 -16.24
N ALA A 878 -26.12 -1.36 -16.97
CA ALA A 878 -25.50 -2.67 -16.73
C ALA A 878 -24.03 -2.70 -17.19
N ALA A 879 -23.30 -3.75 -16.81
CA ALA A 879 -21.92 -3.97 -17.25
C ALA A 879 -21.79 -3.85 -18.78
N GLY A 880 -20.78 -3.10 -19.25
CA GLY A 880 -20.54 -2.83 -20.66
C GLY A 880 -21.44 -1.80 -21.36
N GLU A 881 -22.60 -1.43 -20.80
CA GLU A 881 -23.57 -0.50 -21.40
C GLU A 881 -23.18 0.98 -21.29
N SER A 882 -23.83 1.84 -22.08
CA SER A 882 -23.72 3.30 -22.00
C SER A 882 -25.06 3.96 -21.67
N GLY A 883 -25.03 5.12 -21.02
CA GLY A 883 -26.21 5.90 -20.66
C GLY A 883 -25.86 7.32 -20.20
N THR A 884 -26.64 7.84 -19.25
CA THR A 884 -26.52 9.22 -18.76
C THR A 884 -26.62 9.29 -17.24
N LEU A 885 -25.70 10.03 -16.62
CA LEU A 885 -25.74 10.43 -15.22
C LEU A 885 -26.42 11.80 -15.14
N GLN A 886 -27.50 11.90 -14.35
CA GLN A 886 -28.19 13.18 -14.13
C GLN A 886 -27.68 13.83 -12.84
N LEU A 887 -27.02 14.98 -12.97
CA LEU A 887 -26.68 15.84 -11.84
C LEU A 887 -27.82 16.81 -11.53
N PRO A 888 -28.17 17.04 -10.24
CA PRO A 888 -29.20 17.99 -9.82
C PRO A 888 -28.67 19.44 -9.73
N VAL A 889 -27.98 19.92 -10.77
CA VAL A 889 -27.40 21.27 -10.83
C VAL A 889 -28.43 22.24 -11.44
N ALA A 890 -28.83 23.26 -10.67
CA ALA A 890 -29.92 24.17 -11.05
C ALA A 890 -29.47 25.49 -11.71
N SER A 891 -28.25 25.95 -11.40
CA SER A 891 -27.53 27.06 -12.03
C SER A 891 -26.04 26.85 -11.69
N TYR A 892 -25.16 27.33 -12.56
CA TYR A 892 -23.71 27.28 -12.41
C TYR A 892 -23.05 28.57 -12.94
N ASP A 893 -23.83 29.66 -13.01
CA ASP A 893 -23.33 30.98 -13.36
C ASP A 893 -22.24 31.42 -12.35
N ASP A 894 -21.17 32.05 -12.85
CA ASP A 894 -19.96 32.43 -12.09
C ASP A 894 -19.21 31.28 -11.37
N ILE A 895 -19.45 30.01 -11.74
CA ILE A 895 -18.70 28.83 -11.26
C ILE A 895 -17.56 28.47 -12.23
N ASP A 896 -16.42 28.04 -11.68
CA ASP A 896 -15.21 27.75 -12.46
C ASP A 896 -15.22 26.35 -13.06
N ALA A 897 -15.54 25.33 -12.25
CA ALA A 897 -15.47 23.93 -12.66
C ALA A 897 -16.51 23.04 -11.98
N LEU A 898 -16.89 21.98 -12.71
CA LEU A 898 -17.61 20.83 -12.20
C LEU A 898 -16.60 19.71 -11.93
N ALA A 899 -16.60 19.17 -10.71
CA ALA A 899 -15.95 17.91 -10.40
C ALA A 899 -16.98 16.81 -10.16
N VAL A 900 -16.68 15.58 -10.59
CA VAL A 900 -17.45 14.37 -10.28
C VAL A 900 -16.47 13.29 -9.81
N SER A 901 -16.84 12.57 -8.76
CA SER A 901 -16.16 11.39 -8.24
C SER A 901 -17.11 10.19 -8.27
N ALA A 902 -16.59 9.00 -8.59
CA ALA A 902 -17.32 7.74 -8.54
C ALA A 902 -16.70 6.81 -7.49
N ILE A 903 -17.52 6.26 -6.60
CA ILE A 903 -17.10 5.40 -5.47
C ILE A 903 -17.76 4.02 -5.62
N ASP A 904 -16.98 2.96 -5.47
CA ASP A 904 -17.46 1.57 -5.60
C ASP A 904 -18.15 1.03 -4.32
N PRO A 905 -18.81 -0.15 -4.39
CA PRO A 905 -19.47 -0.78 -3.23
C PRO A 905 -18.54 -1.12 -2.06
N HIS A 906 -17.22 -1.05 -2.24
CA HIS A 906 -16.20 -1.30 -1.22
C HIS A 906 -15.66 0.00 -0.61
N GLY A 907 -16.10 1.17 -1.11
CA GLY A 907 -15.70 2.50 -0.63
C GLY A 907 -14.48 3.10 -1.35
N MET A 908 -14.06 2.54 -2.48
CA MET A 908 -12.90 3.04 -3.25
C MET A 908 -13.33 4.07 -4.29
N GLU A 909 -12.69 5.25 -4.32
CA GLU A 909 -12.84 6.19 -5.45
C GLU A 909 -12.16 5.59 -6.69
N VAL A 910 -12.97 5.11 -7.64
CA VAL A 910 -12.51 4.48 -8.89
C VAL A 910 -12.23 5.50 -10.00
N GLY A 911 -12.50 6.78 -9.74
CA GLY A 911 -12.10 7.88 -10.60
C GLY A 911 -12.70 9.21 -10.18
N ARG A 912 -11.99 10.28 -10.57
CA ARG A 912 -12.41 11.66 -10.38
C ARG A 912 -12.13 12.45 -11.67
N TRP A 913 -13.13 13.22 -12.10
CA TRP A 913 -13.10 14.03 -13.31
C TRP A 913 -13.38 15.48 -12.94
N VAL A 914 -12.69 16.43 -13.57
CA VAL A 914 -12.86 17.87 -13.34
C VAL A 914 -12.85 18.59 -14.68
N TRP A 915 -13.94 19.28 -15.00
CA TRP A 915 -14.12 20.04 -16.24
C TRP A 915 -14.36 21.52 -15.94
N ALA A 916 -13.77 22.41 -16.73
CA ALA A 916 -14.07 23.84 -16.66
C ALA A 916 -15.49 24.13 -17.18
N LEU A 917 -16.20 25.05 -16.51
CA LEU A 917 -17.54 25.52 -16.89
C LEU A 917 -17.50 26.89 -17.60
N ARG A 918 -16.40 27.64 -17.44
CA ARG A 918 -16.15 28.95 -18.06
C ARG A 918 -14.68 29.07 -18.51
N ASP A 919 -14.32 30.20 -19.11
CA ASP A 919 -12.92 30.58 -19.24
C ASP A 919 -12.31 30.87 -17.86
N LEU A 920 -11.13 30.29 -17.61
CA LEU A 920 -10.41 30.31 -16.33
C LEU A 920 -9.10 31.10 -16.39
N ARG A 921 -8.86 31.83 -17.48
CA ARG A 921 -7.81 32.85 -17.52
C ARG A 921 -8.20 34.00 -16.55
N PRO A 922 -7.25 34.55 -15.78
CA PRO A 922 -7.51 35.69 -14.89
C PRO A 922 -7.84 36.96 -15.69
N GLU A 923 -8.40 37.98 -15.04
CA GLU A 923 -8.58 39.29 -15.67
C GLU A 923 -7.22 39.92 -16.04
N LEU A 924 -7.00 40.16 -17.32
CA LEU A 924 -5.78 40.75 -17.86
C LEU A 924 -5.97 42.26 -18.14
N PRO A 925 -4.94 43.11 -17.91
CA PRO A 925 -5.03 44.54 -18.17
C PRO A 925 -5.06 44.85 -19.68
N GLU A 926 -5.58 46.02 -20.06
CA GLU A 926 -5.38 46.52 -21.43
C GLU A 926 -3.87 46.75 -21.70
N ALA A 927 -3.40 46.26 -22.84
CA ALA A 927 -2.04 46.51 -23.32
C ALA A 927 -1.99 47.78 -24.16
N ASP A 928 -0.89 48.53 -24.01
CA ASP A 928 -0.60 49.71 -24.81
C ASP A 928 -0.45 49.36 -26.31
N ALA A 929 -0.57 50.39 -27.15
CA ALA A 929 -0.32 50.25 -28.58
C ALA A 929 1.14 49.85 -28.83
N THR A 930 1.34 48.95 -29.80
CA THR A 930 2.65 48.37 -30.13
C THR A 930 3.66 49.44 -30.57
N GLU A 931 4.62 49.78 -29.70
CA GLU A 931 5.77 50.60 -30.05
C GLU A 931 6.97 49.72 -30.43
N ASN A 932 7.67 50.06 -31.51
CA ASN A 932 8.97 49.45 -31.87
C ASN A 932 10.10 49.98 -30.97
N ALA A 933 9.94 49.81 -29.65
CA ALA A 933 10.86 50.27 -28.62
C ALA A 933 11.72 49.10 -28.11
N SER A 934 13.03 49.28 -28.04
CA SER A 934 13.95 48.31 -27.42
C SER A 934 13.92 48.30 -25.89
N ILE A 935 13.09 49.17 -25.29
CA ILE A 935 12.83 49.26 -23.85
C ILE A 935 11.34 49.53 -23.66
N LEU A 936 10.68 48.65 -22.91
CA LEU A 936 9.29 48.77 -22.47
C LEU A 936 9.25 48.94 -20.95
N ILE A 937 8.28 49.69 -20.44
CA ILE A 937 8.16 50.03 -19.01
C ILE A 937 6.73 49.76 -18.56
N SER A 938 6.57 49.04 -17.45
CA SER A 938 5.27 48.77 -16.82
C SER A 938 5.37 48.93 -15.30
N GLY A 939 4.87 50.06 -14.77
CA GLY A 939 5.10 50.42 -13.37
C GLY A 939 6.60 50.58 -13.09
N ASP A 940 7.10 49.88 -12.06
CA ASP A 940 8.51 49.87 -11.70
C ASP A 940 9.35 48.82 -12.47
N VAL A 941 8.71 48.05 -13.38
CA VAL A 941 9.36 47.03 -14.20
C VAL A 941 9.83 47.61 -15.54
N LYS A 942 11.07 47.30 -15.92
CA LYS A 942 11.68 47.70 -17.19
C LYS A 942 12.18 46.46 -17.94
N LEU A 943 11.55 46.17 -19.08
CA LEU A 943 11.91 45.11 -20.01
C LEU A 943 12.75 45.69 -21.16
N ALA A 944 13.92 45.11 -21.44
CA ALA A 944 14.76 45.49 -22.58
C ALA A 944 14.87 44.34 -23.60
N VAL A 945 14.65 44.64 -24.88
CA VAL A 945 14.57 43.65 -25.97
C VAL A 945 15.42 44.04 -27.19
N ASP A 946 15.84 43.05 -27.97
CA ASP A 946 16.45 43.25 -29.29
C ASP A 946 15.46 43.82 -30.31
N SER A 947 15.91 44.78 -31.12
CA SER A 947 15.10 45.37 -32.21
C SER A 947 14.69 44.36 -33.29
N HIS A 948 15.39 43.22 -33.36
CA HIS A 948 15.00 42.02 -34.10
C HIS A 948 15.85 40.85 -33.56
N PRO A 949 15.29 39.70 -33.14
CA PRO A 949 13.90 39.28 -33.25
C PRO A 949 13.08 39.47 -31.95
N GLY A 950 13.27 40.56 -31.18
CA GLY A 950 12.47 40.79 -29.97
C GLY A 950 12.89 39.97 -28.73
N THR A 951 14.08 39.38 -28.73
CA THR A 951 14.65 38.62 -27.61
C THR A 951 14.91 39.49 -26.38
N ILE A 952 14.56 39.00 -25.19
CA ILE A 952 14.83 39.64 -23.90
C ILE A 952 16.34 39.69 -23.65
N ARG A 953 16.84 40.90 -23.38
CA ARG A 953 18.21 41.16 -22.92
C ARG A 953 18.29 41.25 -21.40
N THR A 954 17.43 42.06 -20.78
CA THR A 954 17.29 42.15 -19.32
C THR A 954 15.87 42.53 -18.93
N ILE A 955 15.45 42.12 -17.74
CA ILE A 955 14.25 42.61 -17.04
C ILE A 955 14.71 43.13 -15.68
N HIS A 956 14.33 44.36 -15.34
CA HIS A 956 14.65 44.98 -14.05
C HIS A 956 13.39 45.35 -13.28
N ILE A 957 13.43 45.17 -11.96
CA ILE A 957 12.45 45.71 -11.01
C ILE A 957 13.24 46.61 -10.06
N GLY A 958 13.13 47.93 -10.22
CA GLY A 958 14.06 48.88 -9.58
C GLY A 958 15.53 48.57 -9.92
N ASP A 959 16.34 48.29 -8.88
CA ASP A 959 17.76 47.89 -9.02
C ASP A 959 17.97 46.36 -9.19
N HIS A 960 16.92 45.54 -9.02
CA HIS A 960 17.01 44.08 -9.17
C HIS A 960 16.98 43.66 -10.66
N THR A 961 17.40 42.42 -10.97
CA THR A 961 17.41 41.87 -12.34
C THR A 961 16.81 40.46 -12.36
N ILE A 962 15.63 40.31 -12.97
CA ILE A 962 14.94 39.02 -13.10
C ILE A 962 15.73 38.14 -14.10
N PRO A 963 16.05 36.88 -13.77
CA PRO A 963 17.00 36.06 -14.53
C PRO A 963 16.40 35.38 -15.78
N LEU A 964 15.25 35.86 -16.29
CA LEU A 964 14.63 35.38 -17.52
C LEU A 964 15.21 36.13 -18.73
N THR A 965 15.87 35.42 -19.67
CA THR A 965 16.59 36.05 -20.79
C THR A 965 16.55 35.23 -22.09
N ASN A 966 17.13 35.76 -23.17
CA ASN A 966 17.46 35.02 -24.39
C ASN A 966 16.27 34.34 -25.10
N GLY A 967 15.06 34.86 -24.90
CA GLY A 967 13.83 34.41 -25.54
C GLY A 967 12.84 35.56 -25.77
N PRO A 968 11.77 35.38 -26.55
CA PRO A 968 11.44 34.14 -27.25
C PRO A 968 12.41 33.88 -28.39
N ARG A 969 12.96 32.66 -28.44
CA ARG A 969 13.65 32.10 -29.60
C ARG A 969 12.93 30.84 -30.05
N LEU A 970 13.00 30.50 -31.33
CA LEU A 970 12.36 29.31 -31.88
C LEU A 970 12.97 28.03 -31.29
N ALA A 971 12.13 27.12 -30.81
CA ALA A 971 12.51 25.79 -30.35
C ALA A 971 11.76 24.73 -31.17
N ILE A 972 12.47 24.00 -32.03
CA ILE A 972 11.93 22.86 -32.79
C ILE A 972 12.91 21.70 -32.75
N GLY A 973 12.42 20.53 -32.30
CA GLY A 973 13.16 19.27 -32.30
C GLY A 973 12.94 18.48 -33.60
N GLN A 974 13.94 17.71 -34.01
CA GLN A 974 14.02 17.10 -35.34
C GLN A 974 13.74 15.60 -35.31
N ALA A 975 12.66 15.17 -35.98
CA ALA A 975 12.34 13.75 -36.13
C ALA A 975 13.46 12.99 -36.85
N THR A 976 14.15 12.10 -36.13
CA THR A 976 15.27 11.33 -36.70
C THR A 976 14.83 10.47 -37.89
N GLN A 977 15.69 10.40 -38.91
CA GLN A 977 15.48 9.66 -40.17
C GLN A 977 14.35 10.18 -41.10
N GLN A 978 13.70 11.30 -40.77
CA GLN A 978 12.74 11.98 -41.65
C GLN A 978 13.37 13.23 -42.31
N PRO A 979 12.77 13.84 -43.37
CA PRO A 979 13.21 15.15 -43.87
C PRO A 979 13.21 16.20 -42.76
N THR A 980 14.23 17.05 -42.73
CA THR A 980 14.40 18.11 -41.73
C THR A 980 13.24 19.09 -41.75
N THR A 981 12.66 19.37 -40.58
CA THR A 981 11.60 20.38 -40.43
C THR A 981 12.15 21.76 -40.74
N SER A 982 11.65 22.37 -41.81
CA SER A 982 11.97 23.74 -42.19
C SER A 982 11.14 24.70 -41.35
N SER A 983 11.76 25.76 -40.84
CA SER A 983 11.08 26.68 -39.93
C SER A 983 11.77 28.03 -39.80
N SER A 984 11.00 29.04 -39.40
CA SER A 984 11.49 30.39 -39.10
C SER A 984 10.54 31.16 -38.19
N LEU A 985 11.08 31.82 -37.17
CA LEU A 985 10.35 32.80 -36.34
C LEU A 985 10.07 34.04 -37.22
N THR A 986 8.80 34.30 -37.52
CA THR A 986 8.37 35.32 -38.48
C THR A 986 7.97 36.64 -37.82
N ALA A 987 7.36 36.58 -36.63
CA ALA A 987 7.03 37.76 -35.84
C ALA A 987 7.28 37.53 -34.34
N VAL A 988 7.69 38.60 -33.66
CA VAL A 988 7.72 38.72 -32.20
C VAL A 988 7.27 40.14 -31.86
N GLU A 989 6.26 40.27 -31.02
CA GLU A 989 5.66 41.53 -30.61
C GLU A 989 5.59 41.58 -29.08
N TRP A 990 6.24 42.57 -28.46
CA TRP A 990 6.06 42.87 -27.04
C TRP A 990 5.23 44.14 -26.88
N SER A 991 4.25 44.12 -25.98
CA SER A 991 3.46 45.28 -25.59
C SER A 991 3.54 45.45 -24.07
N ALA A 992 3.74 46.68 -23.60
CA ALA A 992 3.56 47.00 -22.18
C ALA A 992 2.06 47.01 -21.82
N ALA A 993 1.75 46.86 -20.54
CA ALA A 993 0.43 47.09 -19.96
C ALA A 993 0.59 47.72 -18.57
N SER A 994 -0.48 47.85 -17.78
CA SER A 994 -0.37 48.41 -16.41
C SER A 994 0.27 47.44 -15.40
N LYS A 995 1.01 47.96 -14.41
CA LYS A 995 1.47 47.23 -13.19
C LYS A 995 2.30 45.97 -13.46
N GLY A 996 3.51 46.09 -13.99
CA GLY A 996 4.43 44.96 -14.21
C GLY A 996 4.02 43.95 -15.29
N TRP A 997 2.88 44.14 -15.96
CA TRP A 997 2.38 43.27 -17.03
C TRP A 997 2.96 43.65 -18.40
N PHE A 998 3.32 42.63 -19.17
CA PHE A 998 3.72 42.69 -20.57
C PHE A 998 3.04 41.57 -21.36
N ARG A 999 2.55 41.87 -22.56
CA ARG A 999 2.06 40.87 -23.50
C ARG A 999 3.15 40.53 -24.50
N LEU A 1000 3.42 39.24 -24.68
CA LEU A 1000 4.14 38.70 -25.83
C LEU A 1000 3.13 38.15 -26.84
N LYS A 1001 3.34 38.45 -28.13
CA LYS A 1001 2.88 37.61 -29.24
C LYS A 1001 4.08 37.10 -30.03
N TYR A 1002 3.97 35.89 -30.56
CA TYR A 1002 4.92 35.35 -31.52
C TYR A 1002 4.21 34.64 -32.66
N GLU A 1003 4.85 34.62 -33.82
CA GLU A 1003 4.47 33.80 -34.99
C GLU A 1003 5.72 33.09 -35.51
N PHE A 1004 5.58 31.83 -35.92
CA PHE A 1004 6.62 31.10 -36.65
C PHE A 1004 6.00 30.22 -37.75
N ASP A 1005 6.66 30.16 -38.89
CA ASP A 1005 6.33 29.17 -39.92
C ASP A 1005 7.08 27.87 -39.62
N ALA A 1006 6.41 26.72 -39.80
CA ALA A 1006 7.02 25.40 -39.77
C ALA A 1006 6.36 24.43 -40.77
N GLU A 1007 7.18 23.68 -41.50
CA GLU A 1007 6.74 22.59 -42.38
C GLU A 1007 7.67 21.38 -42.18
N GLY A 1008 7.10 20.27 -41.69
CA GLY A 1008 7.79 19.00 -41.47
C GLY A 1008 7.50 18.31 -40.14
N PRO A 1009 8.12 17.14 -39.90
CA PRO A 1009 7.92 16.31 -38.71
C PRO A 1009 8.74 16.79 -37.50
N ALA A 1010 8.06 17.20 -36.43
CA ALA A 1010 8.68 17.72 -35.21
C ALA A 1010 8.42 16.84 -33.98
N THR A 1011 9.44 16.72 -33.13
CA THR A 1011 9.35 16.09 -31.80
C THR A 1011 8.85 17.08 -30.75
N PHE A 1012 9.15 18.37 -30.91
CA PHE A 1012 8.54 19.48 -30.18
C PHE A 1012 8.58 20.75 -31.03
N ALA A 1013 7.72 21.74 -30.73
CA ALA A 1013 7.66 22.99 -31.47
C ALA A 1013 7.07 24.15 -30.64
N GLY A 1014 7.73 25.32 -30.67
CA GLY A 1014 7.25 26.55 -30.05
C GLY A 1014 8.37 27.57 -29.84
N VAL A 1015 8.31 28.33 -28.74
CA VAL A 1015 9.36 29.28 -28.35
C VAL A 1015 9.92 29.00 -26.95
N THR A 1016 11.19 29.33 -26.71
CA THR A 1016 11.89 29.08 -25.45
C THR A 1016 12.69 30.30 -24.96
N PHE A 1017 13.09 30.24 -23.69
CA PHE A 1017 13.77 31.26 -22.90
C PHE A 1017 14.76 30.60 -21.93
N ASP A 1018 15.84 31.30 -21.57
CA ASP A 1018 16.78 30.85 -20.53
C ASP A 1018 16.29 31.34 -19.15
N LEU A 1019 16.25 30.42 -18.19
CA LEU A 1019 15.84 30.69 -16.80
C LEU A 1019 16.61 29.75 -15.86
N PRO A 1020 17.72 30.19 -15.26
CA PRO A 1020 18.60 29.35 -14.45
C PRO A 1020 17.88 28.59 -13.33
N ALA A 1021 17.98 27.26 -13.39
CA ALA A 1021 17.26 26.34 -12.49
C ALA A 1021 17.59 26.51 -11.00
N ASP A 1022 18.74 27.11 -10.66
CA ASP A 1022 19.17 27.43 -9.30
C ASP A 1022 18.52 28.69 -8.72
N GLN A 1023 17.80 29.47 -9.55
CA GLN A 1023 17.11 30.69 -9.13
C GLN A 1023 15.61 30.46 -8.85
N VAL A 1024 15.02 29.38 -9.36
CA VAL A 1024 13.60 29.04 -9.16
C VAL A 1024 13.43 28.25 -7.87
N ARG A 1025 12.52 28.71 -7.00
CA ARG A 1025 12.22 28.15 -5.68
C ARG A 1025 11.01 27.22 -5.68
N SER A 1026 9.93 27.64 -6.34
CA SER A 1026 8.65 26.92 -6.34
C SER A 1026 7.79 27.35 -7.54
N SER A 1027 6.66 26.69 -7.72
CA SER A 1027 5.68 27.01 -8.76
C SER A 1027 4.26 26.68 -8.31
N ARG A 1028 3.35 27.65 -8.48
CA ARG A 1028 1.91 27.46 -8.34
C ARG A 1028 1.23 27.68 -9.69
N TRP A 1029 0.29 26.83 -10.10
CA TRP A 1029 -0.41 26.98 -11.38
C TRP A 1029 -1.84 26.46 -11.33
N LEU A 1030 -2.73 27.06 -12.13
CA LEU A 1030 -4.03 26.48 -12.49
C LEU A 1030 -3.89 25.75 -13.83
N GLY A 1031 -4.17 24.45 -13.83
CA GLY A 1031 -4.16 23.64 -15.04
C GLY A 1031 -4.27 22.15 -14.77
N VAL A 1032 -3.93 21.32 -15.75
CA VAL A 1032 -3.83 19.87 -15.55
C VAL A 1032 -2.56 19.56 -14.74
N GLY A 1033 -2.67 18.69 -13.75
CA GLY A 1033 -1.56 18.38 -12.85
C GLY A 1033 -1.92 17.36 -11.77
N PRO A 1034 -1.06 17.19 -10.75
CA PRO A 1034 0.17 17.97 -10.51
C PRO A 1034 1.41 17.48 -11.28
N TYR A 1035 1.33 16.32 -11.93
CA TYR A 1035 2.47 15.68 -12.62
C TYR A 1035 2.75 16.28 -14.01
N ARG A 1036 3.99 16.10 -14.48
CA ARG A 1036 4.41 16.38 -15.85
C ARG A 1036 3.87 15.34 -16.85
N VAL A 1037 3.69 15.76 -18.10
CA VAL A 1037 3.15 14.95 -19.20
C VAL A 1037 4.18 14.72 -20.33
N TRP A 1038 3.89 13.73 -21.18
CA TRP A 1038 4.56 13.49 -22.46
C TRP A 1038 3.49 13.43 -23.57
N GLN A 1039 3.85 13.57 -24.85
CA GLN A 1039 2.88 13.54 -25.97
C GLN A 1039 2.01 12.29 -25.97
N ASN A 1040 2.60 11.15 -25.60
CA ASN A 1040 1.96 9.85 -25.49
C ASN A 1040 1.52 9.48 -24.05
N ARG A 1041 1.54 10.45 -23.12
CA ARG A 1041 1.06 10.33 -21.74
C ARG A 1041 0.48 11.65 -21.24
N LEU A 1042 -0.72 11.99 -21.75
CA LEU A 1042 -1.48 13.19 -21.38
C LEU A 1042 -2.54 12.93 -20.29
N GLU A 1043 -2.90 11.66 -20.03
CA GLU A 1043 -3.92 11.27 -19.06
C GLU A 1043 -3.34 11.04 -17.64
N GLY A 1044 -4.18 11.21 -16.62
CA GLY A 1044 -3.87 10.95 -15.21
C GLY A 1044 -3.88 12.20 -14.34
N GLY A 1045 -3.49 13.35 -14.88
CA GLY A 1045 -3.69 14.63 -14.22
C GLY A 1045 -5.15 15.07 -14.19
N THR A 1046 -5.50 15.98 -13.27
CA THR A 1046 -6.83 16.63 -13.21
C THR A 1046 -6.68 18.15 -13.22
N LEU A 1047 -7.75 18.86 -13.59
CA LEU A 1047 -7.79 20.33 -13.53
C LEU A 1047 -7.87 20.81 -12.07
N GLY A 1048 -6.90 21.63 -11.65
CA GLY A 1048 -6.85 22.17 -10.30
C GLY A 1048 -5.78 23.26 -10.14
N VAL A 1049 -5.73 23.88 -8.95
CA VAL A 1049 -4.60 24.75 -8.56
C VAL A 1049 -3.58 23.91 -7.79
N TRP A 1050 -2.40 23.78 -8.36
CA TRP A 1050 -1.31 22.95 -7.85
C TRP A 1050 -0.17 23.83 -7.35
N HIS A 1051 0.57 23.37 -6.34
CA HIS A 1051 1.83 23.98 -5.89
C HIS A 1051 2.88 22.88 -5.78
N LEU A 1052 4.09 23.14 -6.29
CA LEU A 1052 5.27 22.30 -6.08
C LEU A 1052 6.47 23.18 -5.75
N ASP A 1053 7.27 22.76 -4.77
CA ASP A 1053 8.60 23.32 -4.55
C ASP A 1053 9.60 22.70 -5.54
N ALA A 1054 10.68 23.43 -5.84
CA ALA A 1054 11.66 23.01 -6.84
C ALA A 1054 12.41 21.74 -6.40
N ASN A 1055 12.32 20.69 -7.23
CA ASN A 1055 13.09 19.46 -7.11
C ASN A 1055 13.87 19.16 -8.41
N ASP A 1056 14.77 18.18 -8.32
CA ASP A 1056 15.61 17.71 -9.42
C ASP A 1056 15.55 16.17 -9.53
N THR A 1057 14.39 15.62 -9.18
CA THR A 1057 14.09 14.18 -9.21
C THR A 1057 14.33 13.62 -10.60
N ILE A 1058 15.11 12.55 -10.68
CA ILE A 1058 15.28 11.76 -11.90
C ILE A 1058 14.56 10.45 -11.66
N THR A 1059 13.39 10.31 -12.27
CA THR A 1059 12.45 9.18 -12.11
C THR A 1059 13.16 7.84 -12.25
N GLY A 1060 12.93 6.92 -11.31
CA GLY A 1060 13.63 5.63 -11.19
C GLY A 1060 15.15 5.69 -10.89
N TRP A 1061 15.80 6.86 -10.86
CA TRP A 1061 17.26 6.94 -10.73
C TRP A 1061 17.74 7.58 -9.41
N ARG A 1062 17.08 8.64 -8.94
CA ARG A 1062 17.37 9.24 -7.63
C ARG A 1062 16.23 10.09 -7.08
N ASP A 1063 16.33 10.33 -5.78
CA ASP A 1063 15.54 11.25 -4.96
C ASP A 1063 14.06 10.90 -4.78
N TRP A 1064 13.39 10.32 -5.79
CA TRP A 1064 11.98 9.86 -5.79
C TRP A 1064 10.95 10.86 -5.23
N GLN A 1065 11.32 12.15 -5.19
CA GLN A 1065 10.46 13.23 -4.73
C GLN A 1065 9.46 13.59 -5.83
N TYR A 1066 8.34 12.88 -5.85
CA TYR A 1066 7.23 13.10 -6.76
C TYR A 1066 6.15 14.03 -6.18
N PRO A 1067 5.43 14.80 -7.02
CA PRO A 1067 5.60 14.94 -8.47
C PRO A 1067 6.91 15.64 -8.86
N GLU A 1068 7.48 15.26 -10.01
CA GLU A 1068 8.70 15.90 -10.52
C GLU A 1068 8.45 17.37 -10.82
N PHE A 1069 9.37 18.27 -10.45
CA PHE A 1069 9.20 19.70 -10.75
C PHE A 1069 9.45 20.00 -12.23
N ARG A 1070 10.42 19.32 -12.86
CA ARG A 1070 10.96 19.65 -14.19
C ARG A 1070 10.32 18.87 -15.33
N GLY A 1071 9.79 19.57 -16.33
CA GLY A 1071 9.18 18.97 -17.51
C GLY A 1071 8.00 19.78 -18.07
N PHE A 1072 7.16 19.10 -18.85
CA PHE A 1072 6.06 19.70 -19.61
C PHE A 1072 4.73 19.59 -18.85
N TYR A 1073 3.93 20.66 -18.89
CA TYR A 1073 2.61 20.76 -18.26
C TYR A 1073 1.57 21.19 -19.30
N ALA A 1074 0.38 20.60 -19.22
CA ALA A 1074 -0.70 20.79 -20.18
C ALA A 1074 -1.89 21.56 -19.57
N GLY A 1075 -2.72 22.16 -20.42
CA GLY A 1075 -3.97 22.77 -19.97
C GLY A 1075 -3.75 23.94 -19.01
N GLY A 1076 -2.70 24.73 -19.20
CA GLY A 1076 -2.41 25.89 -18.36
C GLY A 1076 -3.48 26.96 -18.45
N ARG A 1077 -3.75 27.67 -17.34
CA ARG A 1077 -4.56 28.90 -17.30
C ARG A 1077 -3.75 30.06 -16.78
N TRP A 1078 -2.94 29.79 -15.76
CA TRP A 1078 -1.86 30.66 -15.29
C TRP A 1078 -0.82 29.82 -14.54
N MET A 1079 0.45 30.22 -14.59
CA MET A 1079 1.53 29.66 -13.78
C MET A 1079 2.37 30.77 -13.19
N THR A 1080 2.55 30.76 -11.88
CA THR A 1080 3.48 31.61 -11.14
C THR A 1080 4.72 30.79 -10.75
N LEU A 1081 5.90 31.29 -11.07
CA LEU A 1081 7.18 30.82 -10.55
C LEU A 1081 7.62 31.78 -9.43
N GLU A 1082 8.02 31.23 -8.28
CA GLU A 1082 8.65 31.99 -7.20
C GLU A 1082 10.17 31.85 -7.30
N LEU A 1083 10.90 32.97 -7.19
CA LEU A 1083 12.35 32.99 -7.21
C LEU A 1083 12.94 32.95 -5.79
N ASN A 1084 14.20 32.53 -5.67
CA ASN A 1084 14.88 32.35 -4.38
C ASN A 1084 15.08 33.64 -3.56
N ASP A 1085 14.89 34.82 -4.16
CA ASP A 1085 14.91 36.12 -3.49
C ASP A 1085 13.51 36.70 -3.18
N GLY A 1086 12.44 36.01 -3.59
CA GLY A 1086 11.05 36.36 -3.30
C GLY A 1086 10.28 37.06 -4.43
N HIS A 1087 10.95 37.46 -5.53
CA HIS A 1087 10.26 37.95 -6.72
C HIS A 1087 9.50 36.82 -7.42
N ARG A 1088 8.54 37.17 -8.28
CA ARG A 1088 7.71 36.20 -9.00
C ARG A 1088 7.61 36.51 -10.49
N ILE A 1089 7.55 35.44 -11.29
CA ILE A 1089 7.24 35.47 -12.72
C ILE A 1089 5.90 34.77 -12.90
N THR A 1090 4.83 35.50 -13.21
CA THR A 1090 3.53 34.90 -13.55
C THR A 1090 3.30 34.94 -15.05
N ILE A 1091 2.83 33.81 -15.59
CA ILE A 1091 2.69 33.52 -17.02
C ILE A 1091 1.24 33.12 -17.27
N VAL A 1092 0.55 33.81 -18.19
CA VAL A 1092 -0.84 33.56 -18.56
C VAL A 1092 -0.93 33.38 -20.07
N PRO A 1093 -1.06 32.14 -20.58
CA PRO A 1093 -1.29 31.93 -22.00
C PRO A 1093 -2.73 32.32 -22.36
N GLU A 1094 -2.91 33.00 -23.50
CA GLU A 1094 -4.27 33.22 -24.03
C GLU A 1094 -4.86 31.94 -24.63
N ASP A 1095 -4.01 31.02 -25.11
CA ASP A 1095 -4.38 29.71 -25.62
C ASP A 1095 -4.25 28.63 -24.52
N PRO A 1096 -5.36 27.99 -24.09
CA PRO A 1096 -5.35 26.96 -23.05
C PRO A 1096 -4.69 25.64 -23.44
N ASP A 1097 -4.46 25.39 -24.74
CA ASP A 1097 -3.89 24.14 -25.26
C ASP A 1097 -2.35 24.23 -25.41
N LEU A 1098 -1.77 25.40 -25.13
CA LEU A 1098 -0.33 25.63 -25.12
C LEU A 1098 0.34 24.92 -23.92
N TYR A 1099 1.31 24.06 -24.21
CA TYR A 1099 2.12 23.39 -23.20
C TYR A 1099 3.18 24.32 -22.63
N VAL A 1100 3.46 24.22 -21.34
CA VAL A 1100 4.52 24.96 -20.68
C VAL A 1100 5.58 24.00 -20.16
N GLN A 1101 6.83 24.17 -20.60
CA GLN A 1101 7.99 23.53 -19.99
C GLN A 1101 8.45 24.37 -18.79
N ARG A 1102 8.50 23.77 -17.60
CA ARG A 1102 9.05 24.39 -16.39
C ARG A 1102 10.38 23.74 -16.03
N LEU A 1103 11.47 24.37 -16.47
CA LEU A 1103 12.86 23.87 -16.41
C LEU A 1103 13.07 22.58 -17.23
N SER A 1104 14.25 22.43 -17.81
CA SER A 1104 14.62 21.24 -18.57
C SER A 1104 14.75 20.01 -17.66
N PRO A 1105 14.08 18.87 -17.96
CA PRO A 1105 14.26 17.62 -17.23
C PRO A 1105 15.71 17.17 -17.10
N SER A 1106 16.12 16.84 -15.89
CA SER A 1106 17.34 16.06 -15.65
C SER A 1106 17.06 14.60 -16.03
N LEU A 1107 17.96 13.99 -16.81
CA LEU A 1107 17.84 12.61 -17.27
C LEU A 1107 18.97 11.72 -16.69
N PRO A 1108 18.78 10.39 -16.61
CA PRO A 1108 19.84 9.44 -16.25
C PRO A 1108 21.05 9.52 -17.21
N PRO A 1109 22.23 8.98 -16.84
CA PRO A 1109 23.37 8.89 -17.76
C PRO A 1109 22.98 8.25 -19.09
N ARG A 1110 23.32 8.86 -20.23
CA ARG A 1110 22.85 8.44 -21.57
C ARG A 1110 23.13 6.96 -21.89
N SER A 1111 24.20 6.39 -21.34
CA SER A 1111 24.53 4.96 -21.47
C SER A 1111 23.55 3.99 -20.80
N LEU A 1112 22.61 4.50 -19.98
CA LEU A 1112 21.61 3.72 -19.23
C LEU A 1112 20.18 3.92 -19.75
N GLN A 1113 19.91 4.98 -20.52
CA GLN A 1113 18.54 5.33 -20.97
C GLN A 1113 17.92 4.30 -21.95
N ALA A 1114 18.73 3.47 -22.62
CA ALA A 1114 18.26 2.53 -23.65
C ALA A 1114 17.35 3.23 -24.69
N ASP A 1115 16.17 2.68 -24.99
CA ASP A 1115 15.20 3.27 -25.93
C ASP A 1115 14.31 4.38 -25.29
N THR A 1116 14.61 4.86 -24.06
CA THR A 1116 13.91 5.98 -23.40
C THR A 1116 14.55 7.36 -23.62
N GLU A 1117 15.55 7.49 -24.50
CA GLU A 1117 16.18 8.78 -24.82
C GLU A 1117 15.16 9.75 -25.45
N VAL A 1118 15.13 11.00 -24.97
CA VAL A 1118 14.20 12.05 -25.43
C VAL A 1118 14.96 13.33 -25.80
N GLU A 1119 14.60 13.92 -26.93
CA GLU A 1119 15.05 15.24 -27.37
C GLU A 1119 14.27 16.34 -26.62
N LEU A 1120 14.97 17.34 -26.07
CA LEU A 1120 14.40 18.42 -25.26
C LEU A 1120 14.74 19.79 -25.86
N PRO A 1121 13.91 20.83 -25.65
CA PRO A 1121 14.26 22.22 -25.99
C PRO A 1121 15.56 22.70 -25.32
N ASP A 1122 16.25 23.65 -25.96
CA ASP A 1122 17.57 24.12 -25.50
C ASP A 1122 17.52 25.20 -24.41
N GLY A 1123 16.33 25.69 -24.06
CA GLY A 1123 16.08 26.64 -22.97
C GLY A 1123 15.22 26.04 -21.86
N ASP A 1124 15.25 26.67 -20.69
CA ASP A 1124 14.64 26.16 -19.46
C ASP A 1124 13.12 26.37 -19.40
N LEU A 1125 12.64 27.52 -19.86
CA LEU A 1125 11.22 27.87 -19.90
C LEU A 1125 10.77 27.87 -21.36
N SER A 1126 9.80 27.02 -21.71
CA SER A 1126 9.30 26.94 -23.10
C SER A 1126 7.78 27.01 -23.16
N LEU A 1127 7.29 27.63 -24.23
CA LEU A 1127 5.89 27.77 -24.62
C LEU A 1127 5.71 26.99 -25.93
N LEU A 1128 5.03 25.84 -25.86
CA LEU A 1128 5.10 24.80 -26.89
C LEU A 1128 3.71 24.41 -27.39
N HIS A 1129 3.55 24.30 -28.71
CA HIS A 1129 2.38 23.70 -29.35
C HIS A 1129 2.51 22.17 -29.50
N VAL A 1130 3.75 21.65 -29.47
CA VAL A 1130 4.08 20.22 -29.50
C VAL A 1130 5.16 19.94 -28.45
N ILE A 1131 4.98 18.86 -27.69
CA ILE A 1131 5.93 18.32 -26.69
C ILE A 1131 6.37 16.91 -27.10
N PRO A 1132 7.53 16.41 -26.63
CA PRO A 1132 8.02 15.10 -27.06
C PRO A 1132 7.25 13.92 -26.46
N ALA A 1133 7.26 12.80 -27.19
CA ALA A 1133 6.86 11.48 -26.71
C ALA A 1133 8.05 10.75 -26.07
N ILE A 1134 7.80 9.93 -25.05
CA ILE A 1134 8.84 9.09 -24.41
C ILE A 1134 8.76 7.62 -24.87
N GLY A 1135 9.91 6.94 -24.89
CA GLY A 1135 10.02 5.51 -25.19
C GLY A 1135 9.89 4.59 -23.98
N THR A 1136 10.49 3.40 -24.08
CA THR A 1136 10.58 2.33 -23.05
C THR A 1136 11.96 1.65 -23.13
N LYS A 1137 12.33 0.78 -22.18
CA LYS A 1137 13.61 0.00 -22.21
C LYS A 1137 13.89 -0.70 -23.55
N PHE A 1138 12.85 -1.17 -24.24
CA PHE A 1138 12.96 -1.99 -25.46
C PHE A 1138 12.38 -1.34 -26.73
N ASN A 1139 11.61 -0.27 -26.61
CA ASN A 1139 10.90 0.36 -27.72
C ASN A 1139 10.87 1.89 -27.63
N ALA A 1140 11.61 2.55 -28.52
CA ALA A 1140 11.63 3.99 -28.73
C ALA A 1140 10.25 4.53 -29.15
N ALA A 1141 9.97 5.78 -28.78
CA ALA A 1141 8.62 6.35 -28.82
C ALA A 1141 7.81 6.07 -30.11
N PRO A 1142 8.34 6.25 -31.35
CA PRO A 1142 7.55 6.02 -32.56
C PRO A 1142 7.07 4.57 -32.77
N LYS A 1143 7.57 3.59 -32.00
CA LYS A 1143 7.08 2.19 -32.00
C LYS A 1143 5.85 1.97 -31.10
N LEU A 1144 5.46 2.96 -30.29
CA LEU A 1144 4.46 2.84 -29.22
C LEU A 1144 3.03 3.29 -29.61
N GLY A 1145 2.80 3.59 -30.88
CA GLY A 1145 1.45 3.83 -31.43
C GLY A 1145 1.21 5.25 -31.97
N PRO A 1146 -0.02 5.54 -32.42
CA PRO A 1146 -0.42 6.83 -32.99
C PRO A 1146 -0.07 8.07 -32.16
N GLN A 1147 -0.30 8.08 -30.84
CA GLN A 1147 0.01 9.21 -29.96
C GLN A 1147 1.51 9.46 -29.79
N SER A 1148 2.35 8.51 -30.20
CA SER A 1148 3.81 8.57 -30.06
C SER A 1148 4.54 8.96 -31.36
N GLN A 1149 3.80 9.32 -32.42
CA GLN A 1149 4.39 9.78 -33.68
C GLN A 1149 4.79 11.26 -33.61
N PRO A 1150 5.90 11.69 -34.24
CA PRO A 1150 6.24 13.10 -34.39
C PRO A 1150 5.12 13.88 -35.08
N ALA A 1151 4.76 15.04 -34.52
CA ALA A 1151 3.71 15.89 -35.05
C ALA A 1151 4.10 16.41 -36.45
N GLN A 1152 3.15 16.35 -37.39
CA GLN A 1152 3.34 16.89 -38.74
C GLN A 1152 2.95 18.36 -38.75
N LEU A 1153 3.96 19.24 -38.75
CA LEU A 1153 3.74 20.69 -38.79
C LEU A 1153 3.46 21.16 -40.21
N GLN A 1154 2.50 22.07 -40.38
CA GLN A 1154 2.15 22.63 -41.68
C GLN A 1154 1.61 24.07 -41.57
N GLY A 1155 2.50 25.04 -41.80
CA GLY A 1155 2.16 26.46 -41.95
C GLY A 1155 2.57 27.32 -40.76
N THR A 1156 1.83 28.41 -40.55
CA THR A 1156 2.12 29.40 -39.50
C THR A 1156 1.47 29.01 -38.17
N TYR A 1157 2.27 28.99 -37.11
CA TYR A 1157 1.87 28.81 -35.72
C TYR A 1157 2.03 30.13 -34.98
N SER A 1158 1.14 30.41 -34.03
CA SER A 1158 1.14 31.69 -33.29
C SER A 1158 0.70 31.48 -31.85
N GLY A 1159 1.29 32.22 -30.92
CA GLY A 1159 0.86 32.25 -29.52
C GLY A 1159 0.83 33.67 -28.96
N THR A 1160 -0.12 33.92 -28.06
CA THR A 1160 -0.16 35.14 -27.24
C THR A 1160 -0.09 34.74 -25.77
N VAL A 1161 0.88 35.28 -25.04
CA VAL A 1161 1.16 34.94 -23.65
C VAL A 1161 1.53 36.20 -22.88
N TRP A 1162 0.96 36.37 -21.70
CA TRP A 1162 1.21 37.51 -20.81
C TRP A 1162 2.19 37.12 -19.71
N PHE A 1163 3.09 38.04 -19.40
CA PHE A 1163 4.07 37.94 -18.33
C PHE A 1163 3.84 39.07 -17.32
N HIS A 1164 3.88 38.74 -16.03
CA HIS A 1164 3.86 39.67 -14.91
C HIS A 1164 5.10 39.44 -14.06
N PHE A 1165 5.80 40.53 -13.72
CA PHE A 1165 6.99 40.52 -12.88
C PHE A 1165 6.73 41.39 -11.65
N GLU A 1166 6.91 40.83 -10.46
CA GLU A 1166 6.65 41.46 -9.15
C GLU A 1166 7.67 41.04 -8.08
#